data_AF-A0A1Y0H1C2-F1
#
_entry.id   AF-A0A1Y0H1C2-F1
#
_cell.length_a   1.000
_cell.length_b   1.000
_cell.length_c   1.000
_cell.angle_alpha   90.00
_cell.angle_beta   90.00
_cell.angle_gamma   90.00
#
_symmetry.space_group_name_H-M   'P 1'
#
loop_
_entity.id
_entity.type
_entity.pdbx_description
1 polymer ?
#
loop_
_entity_poly.entity_id
_entity_poly.type
_entity_poly.pdbx_seq_one_letter_code
_entity_poly.pdbx_strand_id
1 'polypeptide(L)'
;MVRVKMNRRTVKGASLIEVLTVIVVFLVGILAVVQVFPPGLQVLRTNRAQTQAISLARAKVQQVLGQSAQLPERIVAGTFNAAGTVFILSQTDPNSLTPPVDPVSNVGEVDASGQVIVAGNPVGHWSKLTGPNKITRIIGEGRPISQPTFVNGIRGSRMQLMFAPIFYLHDAGANRSAGQVLQVYGNDLRRATANLDDQIPDTAAALYDTDVFYFNAGEDATNPAEVPAAFLNQDQIVVGALQDTVAATLIPHAYRVSMSFIFNDGVNQRVVEAIFTAAPGNPYFATQGNYSVISIPELVAAGGFTVAGYRGVEIGSLRVQRIFSEVPSTGTFNQDDPYQFIPWNHAYGTLMLNPAGANYRVSDIDGNSTPLVARVDYSVYDWRIMQDDFSIPRPVAGTFSPNVKLLVNSIKPGSGSSADGTNFGGIGLATDVFMQVPTLAGPLAQQDFVLMDLQTGGFILGNDQATGSPYFVDKSNGNVQFRDTDTSDGFAITGRIALPDGTFQGFTDSGPVELAGRSVRGMYIPSSELATQVLKASASYNVVYPSAPNQLVAGQCYEGASAGWGQPNRLYFPLIDRGQKVTIGELWLAGPSAPVVRDRDLKISGVEQFAGVSVAYAEIPGGNTFDSSRNGYAVRRVNGASIKVRSFYNPDTFTLGGSTTTNFDNLRRWIERYNTTTTETFDAGGNY
;
A
#
# COMPACT_ATOMS: atom_id res chain seq x y z
N MET A 1 44.19 90.18 -20.33
CA MET A 1 42.80 90.05 -19.86
C MET A 1 42.10 89.03 -20.77
N VAL A 2 42.05 87.75 -20.36
CA VAL A 2 41.47 86.66 -21.17
C VAL A 2 40.11 86.30 -20.58
N ARG A 3 39.04 86.46 -21.37
CA ARG A 3 37.65 86.25 -20.94
C ARG A 3 37.25 84.81 -21.26
N VAL A 4 37.23 83.94 -20.26
CA VAL A 4 36.74 82.55 -20.38
C VAL A 4 35.21 82.56 -20.48
N LYS A 5 34.68 82.15 -21.63
CA LYS A 5 33.25 81.89 -21.85
C LYS A 5 32.92 80.50 -21.29
N MET A 6 32.25 80.41 -20.14
CA MET A 6 31.63 79.16 -19.69
C MET A 6 30.32 78.93 -20.46
N ASN A 7 30.30 77.90 -21.31
CA ASN A 7 29.06 77.38 -21.88
C ASN A 7 28.28 76.62 -20.79
N ARG A 8 27.17 77.19 -20.32
CA ARG A 8 26.16 76.44 -19.54
C ARG A 8 25.50 75.42 -20.46
N ARG A 9 25.79 74.14 -20.26
CA ARG A 9 24.98 73.02 -20.80
C ARG A 9 23.60 73.08 -20.13
N THR A 10 22.58 73.41 -20.91
CA THR A 10 21.18 73.22 -20.53
C THR A 10 20.88 71.72 -20.60
N VAL A 11 20.78 71.08 -19.43
CA VAL A 11 20.20 69.74 -19.31
C VAL A 11 18.69 69.91 -19.51
N LYS A 12 18.20 69.54 -20.71
CA LYS A 12 16.76 69.45 -20.98
C LYS A 12 16.22 68.27 -20.17
N GLY A 13 15.31 68.53 -19.24
CA GLY A 13 14.59 67.47 -18.51
C GLY A 13 13.71 66.68 -19.48
N ALA A 14 13.77 65.35 -19.39
CA ALA A 14 12.89 64.46 -20.15
C ALA A 14 11.43 64.80 -19.83
N SER A 15 10.61 64.98 -20.86
CA SER A 15 9.20 65.33 -20.63
C SER A 15 8.43 64.12 -20.10
N LEU A 16 7.39 64.33 -19.28
CA LEU A 16 6.52 63.27 -18.76
C LEU A 16 5.96 62.37 -19.88
N ILE A 17 5.66 62.97 -21.04
CA ILE A 17 5.20 62.27 -22.24
C ILE A 17 6.28 61.32 -22.79
N GLU A 18 7.54 61.70 -22.74
CA GLU A 18 8.66 60.90 -23.20
C GLU A 18 8.85 59.66 -22.32
N VAL A 19 8.73 59.82 -21.00
CA VAL A 19 8.77 58.70 -20.04
C VAL A 19 7.55 57.78 -20.23
N LEU A 20 6.35 58.34 -20.42
CA LEU A 20 5.14 57.55 -20.66
C LEU A 20 5.23 56.74 -21.96
N THR A 21 5.77 57.36 -23.02
CA THR A 21 5.93 56.71 -24.33
C THR A 21 6.94 55.57 -24.23
N VAL A 22 8.04 55.75 -23.49
CA VAL A 22 9.01 54.69 -23.23
C VAL A 22 8.35 53.54 -22.47
N ILE A 23 7.57 53.82 -21.42
CA ILE A 23 6.86 52.76 -20.67
C ILE A 23 5.89 51.99 -21.58
N VAL A 24 5.10 52.66 -22.41
CA VAL A 24 4.14 52.01 -23.31
C VAL A 24 4.85 51.15 -24.36
N VAL A 25 5.90 51.67 -25.01
CA VAL A 25 6.70 50.91 -25.97
C VAL A 25 7.37 49.70 -25.29
N PHE A 26 7.83 49.86 -24.06
CA PHE A 26 8.41 48.76 -23.28
C PHE A 26 7.37 47.70 -22.89
N LEU A 27 6.16 48.12 -22.49
CA LEU A 27 5.05 47.23 -22.15
C LEU A 27 4.58 46.43 -23.36
N VAL A 28 4.43 47.09 -24.52
CA VAL A 28 4.10 46.44 -25.80
C VAL A 28 5.22 45.50 -26.24
N GLY A 29 6.48 45.90 -26.06
CA GLY A 29 7.64 45.05 -26.34
C GLY A 29 7.68 43.78 -25.48
N ILE A 30 7.45 43.90 -24.17
CA ILE A 30 7.36 42.76 -23.26
C ILE A 30 6.18 41.86 -23.63
N LEU A 31 4.99 42.43 -23.88
CA LEU A 31 3.80 41.68 -24.28
C LEU A 31 4.01 40.92 -25.59
N ALA A 32 4.65 41.56 -26.58
CA ALA A 32 5.00 40.93 -27.85
C ALA A 32 5.97 39.76 -27.65
N VAL A 33 7.01 39.91 -26.82
CA VAL A 33 7.94 38.82 -26.49
C VAL A 33 7.21 37.68 -25.76
N VAL A 34 6.33 37.97 -24.81
CA VAL A 34 5.53 36.96 -24.10
C VAL A 34 4.57 36.22 -25.05
N GLN A 35 4.01 36.90 -26.06
CA GLN A 35 3.11 36.31 -27.06
C GLN A 35 3.85 35.54 -28.18
N VAL A 36 5.11 35.87 -28.46
CA VAL A 36 5.93 35.17 -29.47
C VAL A 36 6.58 33.89 -28.90
N PHE A 37 6.87 33.84 -27.59
CA PHE A 37 7.44 32.65 -26.93
C PHE A 37 6.53 31.87 -25.93
N PRO A 38 5.20 31.69 -26.14
CA PRO A 38 4.38 30.81 -25.32
C PRO A 38 4.93 29.37 -25.21
N PRO A 39 5.46 28.75 -26.30
CA PRO A 39 6.02 27.41 -26.22
C PRO A 39 7.28 27.34 -25.35
N GLY A 40 8.10 28.39 -25.32
CA GLY A 40 9.35 28.40 -24.56
C GLY A 40 9.13 28.30 -23.05
N LEU A 41 8.09 28.97 -22.53
CA LEU A 41 7.71 28.89 -21.12
C LEU A 41 7.09 27.52 -20.78
N GLN A 42 6.34 26.90 -21.70
CA GLN A 42 5.84 25.53 -21.52
C GLN A 42 6.99 24.52 -21.47
N VAL A 43 7.98 24.62 -22.36
CA VAL A 43 9.16 23.74 -22.36
C VAL A 43 9.93 23.86 -21.05
N LEU A 44 10.12 25.07 -20.51
CA LEU A 44 10.78 25.26 -19.22
C LEU A 44 9.99 24.64 -18.06
N ARG A 45 8.66 24.73 -18.05
CA ARG A 45 7.80 24.08 -17.05
C ARG A 45 7.90 22.55 -17.15
N THR A 46 7.86 22.00 -18.35
CA THR A 46 7.98 20.57 -18.60
C THR A 46 9.35 20.04 -18.16
N ASN A 47 10.45 20.72 -18.53
CA ASN A 47 11.79 20.33 -18.13
C ASN A 47 11.99 20.38 -16.61
N ARG A 48 11.44 21.41 -15.94
CA ARG A 48 11.46 21.51 -14.48
C ARG A 48 10.68 20.36 -13.84
N ALA A 49 9.46 20.09 -14.32
CA ALA A 49 8.62 18.99 -13.82
C ALA A 49 9.29 17.63 -14.03
N GLN A 50 9.91 17.40 -15.19
CA GLN A 50 10.64 16.17 -15.50
C GLN A 50 11.86 15.98 -14.59
N THR A 51 12.66 17.03 -14.39
CA THR A 51 13.84 16.97 -13.50
C THR A 51 13.41 16.67 -12.06
N GLN A 52 12.32 17.30 -11.61
CA GLN A 52 11.74 17.07 -10.29
C GLN A 52 11.20 15.65 -10.15
N ALA A 53 10.50 15.13 -11.15
CA ALA A 53 9.99 13.75 -11.19
C ALA A 53 11.12 12.71 -11.11
N ILE A 54 12.21 12.91 -11.86
CA ILE A 54 13.40 12.04 -11.80
C ILE A 54 14.03 12.06 -10.40
N SER A 55 14.20 13.25 -9.82
CA SER A 55 14.77 13.39 -8.48
C SER A 55 13.91 12.68 -7.43
N LEU A 56 12.59 12.84 -7.53
CA LEU A 56 11.63 12.23 -6.63
C LEU A 56 11.60 10.71 -6.75
N ALA A 57 11.64 10.18 -7.97
CA ALA A 57 11.73 8.74 -8.21
C ALA A 57 12.99 8.15 -7.55
N ARG A 58 14.15 8.81 -7.71
CA ARG A 58 15.41 8.39 -7.09
C ARG A 58 15.36 8.46 -5.56
N ALA A 59 14.86 9.55 -5.01
CA ALA A 59 14.69 9.71 -3.56
C ALA A 59 13.78 8.62 -2.98
N LYS A 60 12.66 8.31 -3.65
CA LYS A 60 11.75 7.26 -3.21
C LYS A 60 12.38 5.86 -3.33
N VAL A 61 13.16 5.57 -4.38
CA VAL A 61 13.93 4.32 -4.46
C VAL A 61 14.89 4.19 -3.29
N GLN A 62 15.62 5.25 -2.96
CA GLN A 62 16.54 5.25 -1.81
C GLN A 62 15.81 5.06 -0.47
N GLN A 63 14.64 5.70 -0.30
CA GLN A 63 13.80 5.50 0.89
C GLN A 63 13.35 4.03 1.01
N VAL A 64 12.83 3.45 -0.08
CA VAL A 64 12.34 2.07 -0.12
C VAL A 64 13.48 1.08 0.13
N LEU A 65 14.67 1.31 -0.44
CA LEU A 65 15.85 0.48 -0.19
C LEU A 65 16.39 0.62 1.25
N GLY A 66 16.33 1.84 1.82
CA GLY A 66 16.71 2.08 3.21
C GLY A 66 15.77 1.41 4.22
N GLN A 67 14.57 1.01 3.80
CA GLN A 67 13.57 0.31 4.58
C GLN A 67 13.34 -1.12 4.05
N SER A 68 14.39 -1.77 3.54
CA SER A 68 14.29 -3.11 2.93
C SER A 68 13.64 -4.16 3.85
N ALA A 69 13.84 -4.06 5.17
CA ALA A 69 13.23 -4.94 6.16
C ALA A 69 11.71 -4.73 6.33
N GLN A 70 11.16 -3.62 5.83
CA GLN A 70 9.73 -3.28 5.84
C GLN A 70 9.12 -3.32 4.44
N LEU A 71 9.75 -4.02 3.49
CA LEU A 71 9.17 -4.16 2.16
C LEU A 71 7.91 -5.03 2.21
N PRO A 72 6.86 -4.67 1.45
CA PRO A 72 5.70 -5.52 1.33
C PRO A 72 6.04 -6.80 0.56
N GLU A 73 5.25 -7.84 0.77
CA GLU A 73 5.33 -9.08 0.00
C GLU A 73 5.01 -8.82 -1.47
N ARG A 74 3.96 -8.03 -1.74
CA ARG A 74 3.55 -7.65 -3.10
C ARG A 74 2.73 -6.37 -3.10
N ILE A 75 2.71 -5.67 -4.24
CA ILE A 75 1.87 -4.48 -4.46
C ILE A 75 0.97 -4.75 -5.67
N VAL A 76 -0.34 -4.72 -5.47
CA VAL A 76 -1.34 -5.17 -6.45
C VAL A 76 -2.46 -4.15 -6.67
N ALA A 77 -3.20 -4.32 -7.76
CA ALA A 77 -4.45 -3.60 -7.97
C ALA A 77 -5.55 -4.21 -7.08
N GLY A 78 -6.26 -3.36 -6.36
CA GLY A 78 -7.38 -3.77 -5.51
C GLY A 78 -8.57 -2.85 -5.73
N THR A 79 -9.77 -3.41 -5.64
CA THR A 79 -11.03 -2.66 -5.56
C THR A 79 -11.81 -3.11 -4.32
N PHE A 80 -12.78 -2.30 -3.91
CA PHE A 80 -13.62 -2.57 -2.76
C PHE A 80 -15.06 -2.73 -3.22
N ASN A 81 -15.81 -3.66 -2.61
CA ASN A 81 -17.27 -3.60 -2.69
C ASN A 81 -17.82 -2.67 -1.60
N ALA A 82 -19.13 -2.38 -1.66
CA ALA A 82 -19.82 -1.57 -0.66
C ALA A 82 -19.76 -2.16 0.77
N ALA A 83 -19.46 -3.46 0.92
CA ALA A 83 -19.33 -4.14 2.21
C ALA A 83 -17.88 -4.13 2.78
N GLY A 84 -16.93 -3.45 2.11
CA GLY A 84 -15.53 -3.37 2.56
C GLY A 84 -14.69 -4.62 2.28
N THR A 85 -15.19 -5.57 1.48
CA THR A 85 -14.40 -6.69 0.95
C THR A 85 -13.46 -6.20 -0.15
N VAL A 86 -12.20 -6.63 -0.09
CA VAL A 86 -11.17 -6.28 -1.07
C VAL A 86 -11.11 -7.35 -2.16
N PHE A 87 -11.23 -6.93 -3.42
CA PHE A 87 -11.02 -7.79 -4.59
C PHE A 87 -9.70 -7.42 -5.25
N ILE A 88 -8.79 -8.39 -5.38
CA ILE A 88 -7.54 -8.21 -6.12
C ILE A 88 -7.83 -8.32 -7.62
N LEU A 89 -7.44 -7.30 -8.38
CA LEU A 89 -7.72 -7.20 -9.81
C LEU A 89 -6.52 -7.68 -10.65
N SER A 90 -6.40 -9.00 -10.78
CA SER A 90 -5.27 -9.67 -11.46
C SER A 90 -5.16 -9.39 -12.96
N GLN A 91 -6.26 -8.94 -13.60
CA GLN A 91 -6.35 -8.64 -15.03
C GLN A 91 -6.10 -7.15 -15.34
N THR A 92 -5.57 -6.39 -14.39
CA THR A 92 -5.25 -4.97 -14.60
C THR A 92 -3.84 -4.84 -15.20
N ASP A 93 -3.70 -4.22 -16.38
CA ASP A 93 -2.37 -3.87 -16.89
C ASP A 93 -1.77 -2.72 -16.07
N PRO A 94 -0.60 -2.90 -15.43
CA PRO A 94 0.03 -1.86 -14.64
C PRO A 94 0.40 -0.62 -15.46
N ASN A 95 0.51 -0.72 -16.79
CA ASN A 95 0.82 0.41 -17.67
C ASN A 95 -0.44 1.11 -18.20
N SER A 96 -1.62 0.54 -18.00
CA SER A 96 -2.89 1.17 -18.37
C SER A 96 -3.33 2.13 -17.26
N LEU A 97 -3.27 3.44 -17.55
CA LEU A 97 -3.64 4.49 -16.60
C LEU A 97 -5.13 4.88 -16.67
N THR A 98 -5.87 4.34 -17.64
CA THR A 98 -7.25 4.77 -17.95
C THR A 98 -8.25 4.44 -16.85
N PRO A 99 -9.36 5.18 -16.72
CA PRO A 99 -10.45 4.84 -15.83
C PRO A 99 -11.11 3.50 -16.16
N PRO A 100 -11.79 2.88 -15.17
CA PRO A 100 -12.63 1.73 -15.43
C PRO A 100 -13.80 2.13 -16.33
N VAL A 101 -14.26 1.15 -17.11
CA VAL A 101 -15.45 1.24 -17.98
C VAL A 101 -16.44 0.15 -17.55
N ASP A 102 -17.70 0.30 -17.93
CA ASP A 102 -18.69 -0.76 -17.79
C ASP A 102 -18.24 -2.00 -18.58
N PRO A 103 -18.07 -3.17 -17.94
CA PRO A 103 -17.60 -4.37 -18.61
C PRO A 103 -18.60 -4.94 -19.64
N VAL A 104 -19.89 -4.59 -19.54
CA VAL A 104 -20.94 -5.08 -20.45
C VAL A 104 -21.09 -4.15 -21.66
N SER A 105 -21.27 -2.86 -21.41
CA SER A 105 -21.49 -1.86 -22.48
C SER A 105 -20.19 -1.32 -23.07
N ASN A 106 -19.05 -1.51 -22.39
CA ASN A 106 -17.75 -0.90 -22.71
C ASN A 106 -17.82 0.64 -22.80
N VAL A 107 -18.78 1.25 -22.10
CA VAL A 107 -18.95 2.69 -22.00
C VAL A 107 -18.37 3.17 -20.67
N GLY A 108 -17.69 4.32 -20.71
CA GLY A 108 -17.20 5.00 -19.53
C GLY A 108 -17.95 6.30 -19.27
N GLU A 109 -18.25 6.57 -18.00
CA GLU A 109 -19.03 7.72 -17.57
C GLU A 109 -18.41 8.37 -16.33
N VAL A 110 -18.40 9.71 -16.29
CA VAL A 110 -17.97 10.49 -15.12
C VAL A 110 -18.95 11.63 -14.87
N ASP A 111 -19.53 11.73 -13.68
CA ASP A 111 -20.46 12.82 -13.38
C ASP A 111 -19.77 14.18 -13.17
N ALA A 112 -20.58 15.23 -12.99
CA ALA A 112 -20.09 16.59 -12.76
C ALA A 112 -19.34 16.76 -11.43
N SER A 113 -19.51 15.82 -10.50
CA SER A 113 -18.80 15.78 -9.22
C SER A 113 -17.52 14.95 -9.27
N GLY A 114 -17.17 14.40 -10.43
CA GLY A 114 -15.96 13.61 -10.65
C GLY A 114 -16.10 12.14 -10.26
N GLN A 115 -17.31 11.64 -9.97
CA GLN A 115 -17.52 10.23 -9.70
C GLN A 115 -17.55 9.44 -11.00
N VAL A 116 -16.76 8.37 -11.06
CA VAL A 116 -16.80 7.41 -12.16
C VAL A 116 -18.01 6.51 -11.97
N ILE A 117 -18.78 6.32 -13.05
CA ILE A 117 -19.98 5.49 -13.07
C ILE A 117 -19.68 4.22 -13.88
N VAL A 118 -19.99 3.06 -13.29
CA VAL A 118 -19.84 1.74 -13.93
C VAL A 118 -21.16 1.01 -13.77
N ALA A 119 -21.74 0.56 -14.87
CA ALA A 119 -23.06 -0.11 -14.89
C ALA A 119 -24.14 0.68 -14.13
N GLY A 120 -24.17 2.01 -14.33
CA GLY A 120 -25.13 2.93 -13.72
C GLY A 120 -24.89 3.27 -12.24
N ASN A 121 -23.85 2.73 -11.60
CA ASN A 121 -23.54 2.98 -10.20
C ASN A 121 -22.24 3.79 -10.04
N PRO A 122 -22.18 4.79 -9.15
CA PRO A 122 -20.93 5.48 -8.83
C PRO A 122 -20.01 4.51 -8.09
N VAL A 123 -18.81 4.30 -8.63
CA VAL A 123 -17.79 3.40 -8.04
C VAL A 123 -16.70 4.16 -7.28
N GLY A 124 -16.63 5.47 -7.44
CA GLY A 124 -15.70 6.33 -6.71
C GLY A 124 -15.16 7.48 -7.56
N HIS A 125 -14.48 8.42 -6.90
CA HIS A 125 -13.95 9.60 -7.55
C HIS A 125 -12.81 9.24 -8.52
N TRP A 126 -12.76 9.86 -9.71
CA TRP A 126 -11.78 9.57 -10.76
C TRP A 126 -10.34 9.60 -10.25
N SER A 127 -10.07 10.53 -9.35
CA SER A 127 -8.74 10.76 -8.82
C SER A 127 -8.22 9.62 -7.95
N LYS A 128 -9.10 8.70 -7.52
CA LYS A 128 -8.79 7.50 -6.73
C LYS A 128 -8.78 6.20 -7.54
N LEU A 129 -9.34 6.22 -8.76
CA LEU A 129 -9.53 5.03 -9.59
C LEU A 129 -8.68 5.02 -10.86
N THR A 130 -7.90 6.07 -11.09
CA THR A 130 -7.17 6.29 -12.34
C THR A 130 -5.70 6.60 -12.13
N GLY A 131 -4.93 6.56 -13.22
CA GLY A 131 -3.53 6.94 -13.22
C GLY A 131 -2.71 6.09 -12.24
N PRO A 132 -1.91 6.71 -11.37
CA PRO A 132 -1.12 5.99 -10.38
C PRO A 132 -1.99 5.25 -9.35
N ASN A 133 -3.25 5.65 -9.14
CA ASN A 133 -4.11 5.06 -8.11
C ASN A 133 -4.83 3.78 -8.53
N LYS A 134 -4.52 3.20 -9.69
CA LYS A 134 -5.01 1.87 -10.08
C LYS A 134 -4.36 0.72 -9.31
N ILE A 135 -3.13 0.91 -8.82
CA ILE A 135 -2.39 -0.10 -8.05
C ILE A 135 -2.09 0.49 -6.69
N THR A 136 -2.91 0.18 -5.70
CA THR A 136 -2.87 0.80 -4.38
C THR A 136 -2.82 -0.21 -3.25
N ARG A 137 -3.11 -1.49 -3.50
CA ARG A 137 -3.15 -2.51 -2.44
C ARG A 137 -1.74 -2.98 -2.12
N ILE A 138 -1.34 -2.74 -0.89
CA ILE A 138 -0.12 -3.24 -0.28
C ILE A 138 -0.47 -4.53 0.46
N ILE A 139 0.30 -5.59 0.22
CA ILE A 139 0.13 -6.88 0.90
C ILE A 139 1.42 -7.21 1.64
N GLY A 140 1.30 -7.48 2.93
CA GLY A 140 2.37 -7.98 3.78
C GLY A 140 3.49 -7.01 4.06
N GLU A 141 3.20 -5.72 4.17
CA GLU A 141 4.18 -4.79 4.72
C GLU A 141 4.40 -5.11 6.19
N GLY A 142 5.61 -5.55 6.57
CA GLY A 142 5.82 -6.02 7.94
C GLY A 142 7.17 -5.68 8.52
N ARG A 143 7.23 -5.66 9.86
CA ARG A 143 8.47 -5.51 10.62
C ARG A 143 8.38 -6.22 11.97
N PRO A 144 9.51 -6.63 12.57
CA PRO A 144 9.52 -7.10 13.94
C PRO A 144 8.90 -6.08 14.89
N ILE A 145 8.11 -6.55 15.85
CA ILE A 145 7.47 -5.66 16.83
C ILE A 145 8.57 -4.98 17.66
N SER A 146 8.59 -3.66 17.62
CA SER A 146 9.60 -2.86 18.32
C SER A 146 9.35 -2.85 19.83
N GLN A 147 10.30 -2.33 20.60
CA GLN A 147 10.08 -2.08 22.03
C GLN A 147 8.93 -1.08 22.25
N PRO A 148 8.09 -1.29 23.29
CA PRO A 148 6.92 -0.47 23.52
C PRO A 148 7.27 0.89 24.13
N THR A 149 6.49 1.89 23.79
CA THR A 149 6.58 3.26 24.32
C THR A 149 5.24 3.69 24.89
N PHE A 150 5.26 4.67 25.79
CA PHE A 150 4.02 5.30 26.29
C PHE A 150 3.66 6.50 25.41
N VAL A 151 2.42 6.55 24.95
CA VAL A 151 1.85 7.71 24.24
C VAL A 151 0.43 7.91 24.76
N ASN A 152 0.12 9.12 25.23
CA ASN A 152 -1.21 9.50 25.75
C ASN A 152 -1.77 8.48 26.78
N GLY A 153 -0.92 8.01 27.71
CA GLY A 153 -1.31 7.03 28.73
C GLY A 153 -1.38 5.58 28.28
N ILE A 154 -1.31 5.29 26.97
CA ILE A 154 -1.33 3.92 26.44
C ILE A 154 0.09 3.42 26.17
N ARG A 155 0.40 2.20 26.61
CA ARG A 155 1.67 1.52 26.35
C ARG A 155 1.53 0.61 25.14
N GLY A 156 2.33 0.82 24.10
CA GLY A 156 2.33 -0.06 22.94
C GLY A 156 3.52 0.18 22.00
N SER A 157 3.70 -0.77 21.08
CA SER A 157 4.77 -0.73 20.10
C SER A 157 4.25 -0.11 18.81
N ARG A 158 4.76 1.08 18.46
CA ARG A 158 4.27 1.80 17.27
C ARG A 158 4.79 1.16 15.99
N MET A 159 3.93 1.04 14.98
CA MET A 159 4.28 0.74 13.60
C MET A 159 3.75 1.85 12.69
N GLN A 160 4.65 2.48 11.93
CA GLN A 160 4.28 3.47 10.92
C GLN A 160 4.39 2.81 9.55
N LEU A 161 3.29 2.82 8.80
CA LEU A 161 3.25 2.28 7.44
C LEU A 161 4.04 3.18 6.47
N MET A 162 4.80 2.55 5.58
CA MET A 162 5.71 3.18 4.63
C MET A 162 4.97 3.96 3.54
N PHE A 163 3.78 3.51 3.13
CA PHE A 163 3.02 4.14 2.04
C PHE A 163 1.75 4.87 2.49
N ALA A 164 1.59 5.12 3.79
CA ALA A 164 0.48 5.92 4.31
C ALA A 164 0.48 7.37 3.77
N PRO A 165 -0.67 8.02 3.51
CA PRO A 165 -1.99 7.71 4.04
C PRO A 165 -2.66 6.47 3.43
N ILE A 166 -3.56 5.87 4.21
CA ILE A 166 -4.28 4.65 3.84
C ILE A 166 -5.77 4.93 3.70
N PHE A 167 -6.41 4.19 2.79
CA PHE A 167 -7.85 4.14 2.75
C PHE A 167 -8.35 3.34 3.96
N TYR A 168 -9.27 3.91 4.73
CA TYR A 168 -9.81 3.31 5.93
C TYR A 168 -11.33 3.41 5.94
N LEU A 169 -12.01 2.28 6.09
CA LEU A 169 -13.45 2.23 6.35
C LEU A 169 -13.66 1.91 7.81
N HIS A 170 -14.52 2.70 8.45
CA HIS A 170 -14.87 2.54 9.86
C HIS A 170 -16.23 1.89 10.00
N ASP A 171 -16.30 0.77 10.72
CA ASP A 171 -17.56 0.21 11.18
C ASP A 171 -17.95 0.88 12.50
N ALA A 172 -18.92 1.80 12.43
CA ALA A 172 -19.41 2.54 13.58
C ALA A 172 -20.08 1.64 14.64
N GLY A 173 -20.62 0.48 14.25
CA GLY A 173 -21.26 -0.46 15.17
C GLY A 173 -20.25 -1.24 16.01
N ALA A 174 -19.14 -1.62 15.41
CA ALA A 174 -18.05 -2.35 16.08
C ALA A 174 -16.94 -1.45 16.63
N ASN A 175 -16.93 -0.16 16.28
CA ASN A 175 -15.84 0.79 16.50
C ASN A 175 -14.48 0.25 16.05
N ARG A 176 -14.44 -0.36 14.85
CA ARG A 176 -13.28 -1.05 14.27
C ARG A 176 -13.16 -0.80 12.77
N SER A 177 -12.12 -1.33 12.11
CA SER A 177 -12.03 -1.34 10.66
C SER A 177 -13.13 -2.21 10.05
N ALA A 178 -13.80 -1.68 9.03
CA ALA A 178 -14.83 -2.42 8.30
C ALA A 178 -14.18 -3.34 7.25
N GLY A 179 -14.51 -4.63 7.30
CA GLY A 179 -14.10 -5.61 6.30
C GLY A 179 -12.60 -5.92 6.31
N GLN A 180 -12.03 -6.13 5.13
CA GLN A 180 -10.61 -6.52 4.95
C GLN A 180 -9.74 -5.32 4.50
N VAL A 181 -10.21 -4.09 4.72
CA VAL A 181 -9.53 -2.87 4.25
C VAL A 181 -8.17 -2.70 4.94
N LEU A 182 -8.11 -2.92 6.25
CA LEU A 182 -6.89 -3.00 7.02
C LEU A 182 -6.85 -4.35 7.74
N GLN A 183 -5.80 -5.14 7.51
CA GLN A 183 -5.63 -6.43 8.18
C GLN A 183 -4.19 -6.56 8.67
N VAL A 184 -4.01 -6.93 9.94
CA VAL A 184 -2.69 -7.17 10.55
C VAL A 184 -2.57 -8.65 10.87
N TYR A 185 -1.44 -9.27 10.55
CA TYR A 185 -1.20 -10.70 10.75
C TYR A 185 0.27 -10.99 11.09
N GLY A 186 0.52 -12.17 11.66
CA GLY A 186 1.82 -12.57 12.19
C GLY A 186 2.74 -13.29 11.19
N ASN A 187 3.77 -13.92 11.76
CA ASN A 187 4.67 -14.85 11.08
C ASN A 187 3.91 -16.09 10.59
N ASP A 188 4.54 -16.80 9.66
CA ASP A 188 4.11 -18.15 9.30
C ASP A 188 4.36 -19.05 10.50
N LEU A 189 3.34 -19.80 10.90
CA LEU A 189 3.49 -20.80 11.94
C LEU A 189 4.25 -22.01 11.39
N ARG A 190 5.03 -22.65 12.25
CA ARG A 190 5.82 -23.83 11.88
C ARG A 190 4.89 -24.97 11.51
N ARG A 191 5.14 -25.59 10.36
CA ARG A 191 4.41 -26.79 9.95
C ARG A 191 4.98 -28.02 10.67
N ALA A 192 4.13 -28.74 11.37
CA ALA A 192 4.39 -30.07 11.88
C ALA A 192 3.40 -31.07 11.25
N THR A 193 3.90 -32.23 10.81
CA THR A 193 3.04 -33.35 10.41
C THR A 193 2.99 -34.31 11.59
N ALA A 194 1.81 -34.53 12.16
CA ALA A 194 1.58 -35.52 13.20
C ALA A 194 0.46 -36.45 12.74
N ASN A 195 0.57 -37.72 13.10
CA ASN A 195 -0.53 -38.69 13.01
C ASN A 195 -1.34 -38.59 14.32
N LEU A 196 -2.66 -38.45 14.21
CA LEU A 196 -3.57 -38.24 15.34
C LEU A 196 -3.55 -39.44 16.31
N ASP A 197 -3.20 -40.63 15.81
CA ASP A 197 -3.10 -41.88 16.59
C ASP A 197 -1.77 -42.07 17.33
N ASP A 198 -0.66 -41.45 16.88
CA ASP A 198 0.69 -41.76 17.39
C ASP A 198 1.17 -40.83 18.51
N GLN A 199 0.56 -39.66 18.67
CA GLN A 199 0.65 -38.75 19.82
C GLN A 199 0.00 -37.42 19.43
N ILE A 200 -1.12 -37.06 20.09
CA ILE A 200 -1.34 -35.64 20.36
C ILE A 200 -0.06 -35.17 21.06
N PRO A 201 0.62 -34.10 20.58
CA PRO A 201 1.76 -33.54 21.29
C PRO A 201 1.32 -33.39 22.75
N ASP A 202 2.06 -34.03 23.66
CA ASP A 202 1.76 -34.13 25.09
C ASP A 202 1.01 -32.88 25.56
N THR A 203 -0.06 -33.02 26.33
CA THR A 203 -0.80 -31.88 26.90
C THR A 203 0.11 -30.84 27.58
N ALA A 204 1.36 -31.19 27.91
CA ALA A 204 2.45 -30.27 28.30
C ALA A 204 3.30 -29.67 27.13
N ALA A 205 3.49 -30.37 26.01
CA ALA A 205 4.19 -29.92 24.79
C ALA A 205 3.29 -29.16 23.81
N ALA A 206 1.96 -29.28 23.89
CA ALA A 206 1.00 -28.48 23.13
C ALA A 206 0.80 -27.04 23.67
N LEU A 207 1.59 -26.64 24.68
CA LEU A 207 1.71 -25.26 25.17
C LEU A 207 2.51 -24.34 24.22
N TYR A 208 3.02 -24.86 23.09
CA TYR A 208 3.75 -24.03 22.13
C TYR A 208 2.82 -23.50 21.05
N ASP A 209 2.51 -22.21 21.18
CA ASP A 209 1.79 -21.31 20.27
C ASP A 209 2.34 -21.21 18.83
N THR A 210 3.20 -22.15 18.42
CA THR A 210 4.11 -22.00 17.29
C THR A 210 3.86 -22.98 16.15
N ASP A 211 3.13 -24.07 16.39
CA ASP A 211 3.05 -25.20 15.47
C ASP A 211 1.63 -25.37 14.89
N VAL A 212 1.58 -25.70 13.60
CA VAL A 212 0.39 -26.06 12.84
C VAL A 212 0.49 -27.53 12.49
N PHE A 213 -0.52 -28.30 12.91
CA PHE A 213 -0.63 -29.70 12.58
C PHE A 213 -1.58 -29.88 11.40
N TYR A 214 -1.10 -30.58 10.37
CA TYR A 214 -1.94 -31.02 9.26
C TYR A 214 -2.30 -32.49 9.44
N PHE A 215 -3.58 -32.80 9.32
CA PHE A 215 -4.11 -34.16 9.38
C PHE A 215 -4.82 -34.52 8.07
N ASN A 216 -4.51 -35.71 7.55
CA ASN A 216 -5.16 -36.26 6.37
C ASN A 216 -6.35 -37.14 6.78
N ALA A 217 -7.46 -37.05 6.04
CA ALA A 217 -8.67 -37.84 6.24
C ALA A 217 -8.48 -39.38 6.25
N GLY A 218 -7.32 -39.89 5.83
CA GLY A 218 -7.01 -41.33 5.79
C GLY A 218 -6.25 -41.91 6.99
N GLU A 219 -5.82 -41.09 7.95
CA GLU A 219 -5.28 -41.55 9.25
C GLU A 219 -6.43 -41.53 10.26
N ASP A 220 -6.65 -42.62 11.01
CA ASP A 220 -7.85 -42.94 11.78
C ASP A 220 -8.16 -41.89 12.88
N ALA A 221 -8.76 -40.75 12.52
CA ALA A 221 -9.39 -39.81 13.46
C ALA A 221 -10.69 -40.41 14.03
N THR A 222 -10.58 -41.57 14.70
CA THR A 222 -11.70 -42.34 15.24
C THR A 222 -12.06 -41.95 16.67
N ASN A 223 -11.31 -41.04 17.30
CA ASN A 223 -11.57 -40.56 18.66
C ASN A 223 -12.39 -39.25 18.67
N PRO A 224 -13.73 -39.30 18.86
CA PRO A 224 -14.59 -38.11 18.90
C PRO A 224 -14.32 -37.18 20.10
N ALA A 225 -13.46 -37.56 21.05
CA ALA A 225 -13.05 -36.68 22.14
C ALA A 225 -12.06 -35.58 21.68
N GLU A 226 -11.36 -35.81 20.57
CA GLU A 226 -10.17 -35.03 20.17
C GLU A 226 -10.39 -34.26 18.86
N VAL A 227 -11.44 -34.58 18.11
CA VAL A 227 -11.83 -33.91 16.86
C VAL A 227 -13.31 -33.54 16.92
N PRO A 228 -13.70 -32.32 16.48
CA PRO A 228 -15.11 -31.95 16.35
C PRO A 228 -15.85 -32.97 15.48
N ALA A 229 -16.96 -33.51 15.96
CA ALA A 229 -17.74 -34.53 15.25
C ALA A 229 -18.13 -34.13 13.81
N ALA A 230 -18.25 -32.83 13.54
CA ALA A 230 -18.56 -32.28 12.23
C ALA A 230 -17.42 -32.42 11.20
N PHE A 231 -16.18 -32.62 11.63
CA PHE A 231 -15.00 -32.66 10.76
C PHE A 231 -14.37 -34.06 10.64
N LEU A 232 -15.01 -35.08 11.21
CA LEU A 232 -14.54 -36.46 11.11
C LEU A 232 -14.33 -36.87 9.64
N ASN A 233 -13.19 -37.51 9.36
CA ASN A 233 -12.76 -37.93 8.01
C ASN A 233 -12.56 -36.78 7.02
N GLN A 234 -12.23 -35.58 7.49
CA GLN A 234 -11.85 -34.44 6.65
C GLN A 234 -10.40 -34.05 6.92
N ASP A 235 -9.73 -33.50 5.91
CA ASP A 235 -8.41 -32.89 6.09
C ASP A 235 -8.53 -31.66 7.00
N GLN A 236 -7.67 -31.58 8.00
CA GLN A 236 -7.77 -30.57 9.06
C GLN A 236 -6.45 -29.85 9.31
N ILE A 237 -6.58 -28.60 9.72
CA ILE A 237 -5.52 -27.79 10.28
C ILE A 237 -5.84 -27.62 11.76
N VAL A 238 -4.93 -28.04 12.63
CA VAL A 238 -5.05 -27.83 14.08
C VAL A 238 -3.97 -26.87 14.51
N VAL A 239 -4.39 -25.83 15.22
CA VAL A 239 -3.50 -24.79 15.74
C VAL A 239 -3.75 -24.63 17.23
N GLY A 240 -2.69 -24.55 18.04
CA GLY A 240 -2.83 -24.27 19.46
C GLY A 240 -3.62 -22.97 19.68
N ALA A 241 -4.56 -22.94 20.62
CA ALA A 241 -5.23 -21.70 20.99
C ALA A 241 -4.41 -20.98 22.06
N LEU A 242 -4.39 -19.64 22.01
CA LEU A 242 -3.83 -18.84 23.09
C LEU A 242 -4.76 -18.94 24.29
N GLN A 243 -4.21 -18.89 25.51
CA GLN A 243 -4.99 -18.94 26.74
C GLN A 243 -4.79 -17.66 27.54
N ASP A 244 -5.89 -17.11 28.04
CA ASP A 244 -5.86 -16.07 29.06
C ASP A 244 -5.43 -16.69 30.38
N THR A 245 -4.28 -16.26 30.91
CA THR A 245 -3.66 -16.84 32.10
C THR A 245 -4.52 -16.59 33.34
N VAL A 246 -5.32 -15.51 33.34
CA VAL A 246 -6.15 -15.10 34.48
C VAL A 246 -7.51 -15.77 34.44
N ALA A 247 -8.15 -15.78 33.27
CA ALA A 247 -9.49 -16.36 33.09
C ALA A 247 -9.47 -17.87 32.81
N ALA A 248 -8.31 -18.44 32.51
CA ALA A 248 -8.12 -19.82 32.04
C ALA A 248 -8.99 -20.17 30.80
N THR A 249 -9.43 -19.15 30.07
CA THR A 249 -10.24 -19.29 28.85
C THR A 249 -9.39 -19.14 27.60
N LEU A 250 -9.76 -19.84 26.53
CA LEU A 250 -9.08 -19.71 25.25
C LEU A 250 -9.44 -18.40 24.56
N ILE A 251 -8.42 -17.77 23.98
CA ILE A 251 -8.53 -16.54 23.22
C ILE A 251 -8.72 -16.94 21.75
N PRO A 252 -9.91 -16.73 21.18
CA PRO A 252 -10.19 -17.14 19.80
C PRO A 252 -9.51 -16.17 18.82
N HIS A 253 -8.73 -16.72 17.89
CA HIS A 253 -8.12 -15.95 16.80
C HIS A 253 -8.64 -16.40 15.44
N ALA A 254 -8.69 -15.46 14.51
CA ALA A 254 -8.81 -15.78 13.09
C ALA A 254 -7.41 -16.10 12.52
N TYR A 255 -7.39 -16.94 11.49
CA TYR A 255 -6.17 -17.38 10.82
C TYR A 255 -6.26 -17.06 9.34
N ARG A 256 -5.14 -16.64 8.77
CA ARG A 256 -4.94 -16.56 7.33
C ARG A 256 -4.29 -17.86 6.87
N VAL A 257 -4.95 -18.57 5.97
CA VAL A 257 -4.50 -19.88 5.46
C VAL A 257 -4.22 -19.74 3.97
N SER A 258 -2.96 -19.91 3.57
CA SER A 258 -2.54 -20.00 2.17
C SER A 258 -2.19 -21.44 1.85
N MET A 259 -2.75 -22.01 0.79
CA MET A 259 -2.45 -23.39 0.40
C MET A 259 -2.81 -23.68 -1.06
N SER A 260 -2.04 -24.58 -1.67
CA SER A 260 -2.35 -25.29 -2.90
C SER A 260 -3.07 -26.59 -2.58
N PHE A 261 -4.25 -26.81 -3.16
CA PHE A 261 -5.06 -28.00 -3.00
C PHE A 261 -5.52 -28.56 -4.34
N ILE A 262 -5.75 -29.87 -4.37
CA ILE A 262 -6.23 -30.59 -5.53
C ILE A 262 -7.75 -30.53 -5.54
N PHE A 263 -8.32 -30.06 -6.64
CA PHE A 263 -9.75 -29.94 -6.86
C PHE A 263 -10.17 -30.67 -8.13
N ASN A 264 -11.24 -31.46 -8.04
CA ASN A 264 -11.89 -32.11 -9.15
C ASN A 264 -13.26 -31.46 -9.38
N ASP A 265 -13.43 -30.82 -10.53
CA ASP A 265 -14.68 -30.12 -10.91
C ASP A 265 -15.73 -31.04 -11.56
N GLY A 266 -15.50 -32.35 -11.51
CA GLY A 266 -16.32 -33.39 -12.16
C GLY A 266 -15.85 -33.74 -13.56
N VAL A 267 -14.93 -32.97 -14.15
CA VAL A 267 -14.39 -33.21 -15.50
C VAL A 267 -12.87 -33.32 -15.47
N ASN A 268 -12.20 -32.41 -14.76
CA ASN A 268 -10.74 -32.37 -14.65
C ASN A 268 -10.31 -32.28 -13.18
N GLN A 269 -9.15 -32.87 -12.88
CA GLN A 269 -8.44 -32.65 -11.63
C GLN A 269 -7.39 -31.57 -11.85
N ARG A 270 -7.38 -30.53 -11.02
CA ARG A 270 -6.46 -29.40 -11.10
C ARG A 270 -5.92 -29.04 -9.72
N VAL A 271 -4.72 -28.46 -9.66
CA VAL A 271 -4.21 -27.83 -8.44
C VAL A 271 -4.67 -26.38 -8.42
N VAL A 272 -5.36 -26.02 -7.36
CA VAL A 272 -5.89 -24.69 -7.08
C VAL A 272 -5.15 -24.17 -5.87
N GLU A 273 -4.65 -22.94 -5.93
CA GLU A 273 -4.07 -22.29 -4.78
C GLU A 273 -4.90 -21.08 -4.37
N ALA A 274 -5.11 -20.94 -3.07
CA ALA A 274 -5.96 -19.91 -2.52
C ALA A 274 -5.47 -19.43 -1.14
N ILE A 275 -5.87 -18.20 -0.82
CA ILE A 275 -5.70 -17.59 0.49
C ILE A 275 -7.09 -17.43 1.09
N PHE A 276 -7.31 -18.06 2.23
CA PHE A 276 -8.55 -18.02 2.98
C PHE A 276 -8.37 -17.31 4.31
N THR A 277 -9.45 -16.76 4.84
CA THR A 277 -9.54 -16.32 6.23
C THR A 277 -10.42 -17.31 6.98
N ALA A 278 -9.83 -18.06 7.91
CA ALA A 278 -10.54 -18.96 8.80
C ALA A 278 -10.82 -18.25 10.12
N ALA A 279 -12.08 -17.85 10.37
CA ALA A 279 -12.47 -17.13 11.58
C ALA A 279 -13.41 -17.94 12.49
N PRO A 280 -13.32 -17.77 13.82
CA PRO A 280 -14.25 -18.36 14.79
C PRO A 280 -15.72 -18.07 14.46
N GLY A 281 -16.60 -19.04 14.73
CA GLY A 281 -18.05 -18.92 14.49
C GLY A 281 -18.52 -19.28 13.07
N ASN A 282 -17.61 -19.65 12.18
CA ASN A 282 -17.92 -20.15 10.84
C ASN A 282 -18.03 -21.69 10.81
N PRO A 283 -18.75 -22.28 9.83
CA PRO A 283 -18.97 -23.73 9.77
C PRO A 283 -17.68 -24.54 9.59
N TYR A 284 -16.64 -23.94 9.01
CA TYR A 284 -15.32 -24.55 8.79
C TYR A 284 -14.38 -24.43 10.00
N PHE A 285 -14.82 -23.86 11.12
CA PHE A 285 -13.99 -23.58 12.30
C PHE A 285 -14.64 -24.11 13.57
N ALA A 286 -13.88 -24.81 14.41
CA ALA A 286 -14.30 -25.22 15.74
C ALA A 286 -13.17 -25.06 16.76
N THR A 287 -13.54 -24.96 18.03
CA THR A 287 -12.60 -25.00 19.15
C THR A 287 -12.78 -26.34 19.88
N GLN A 288 -11.71 -27.11 20.04
CA GLN A 288 -11.72 -28.42 20.70
C GLN A 288 -10.57 -28.49 21.70
N GLY A 289 -10.87 -28.67 22.99
CA GLY A 289 -9.84 -28.59 24.03
C GLY A 289 -9.07 -27.27 23.91
N ASN A 290 -7.74 -27.31 23.93
CA ASN A 290 -6.85 -26.14 23.78
C ASN A 290 -6.51 -25.80 22.32
N TYR A 291 -7.33 -26.22 21.35
CA TYR A 291 -7.00 -26.10 19.94
C TYR A 291 -8.11 -25.42 19.12
N SER A 292 -7.67 -24.69 18.11
CA SER A 292 -8.48 -24.25 16.98
C SER A 292 -8.37 -25.30 15.87
N VAL A 293 -9.50 -25.88 15.45
CA VAL A 293 -9.59 -26.88 14.40
C VAL A 293 -10.28 -26.26 13.19
N ILE A 294 -9.63 -26.32 12.04
CA ILE A 294 -10.12 -25.76 10.77
C ILE A 294 -10.25 -26.91 9.77
N SER A 295 -11.44 -27.12 9.23
CA SER A 295 -11.68 -28.07 8.14
C SER A 295 -11.26 -27.44 6.81
N ILE A 296 -10.30 -28.07 6.11
CA ILE A 296 -9.85 -27.60 4.80
C ILE A 296 -10.96 -27.73 3.74
N PRO A 297 -11.67 -28.88 3.60
CA PRO A 297 -12.72 -29.00 2.60
C PRO A 297 -13.85 -27.98 2.77
N GLU A 298 -14.27 -27.71 4.01
CA GLU A 298 -15.30 -26.70 4.33
C GLU A 298 -14.79 -25.29 4.06
N LEU A 299 -13.52 -24.99 4.40
CA LEU A 299 -12.90 -23.69 4.14
C LEU A 299 -12.78 -23.41 2.64
N VAL A 300 -12.37 -24.43 1.87
CA VAL A 300 -12.33 -24.39 0.40
C VAL A 300 -13.74 -24.14 -0.16
N ALA A 301 -14.76 -24.78 0.41
CA ALA A 301 -16.15 -24.57 -0.01
C ALA A 301 -16.65 -23.13 0.26
N ALA A 302 -16.26 -22.52 1.39
CA ALA A 302 -16.52 -21.11 1.66
C ALA A 302 -15.86 -20.17 0.63
N GLY A 303 -14.81 -20.63 -0.04
CA GLY A 303 -14.16 -19.96 -1.17
C GLY A 303 -14.88 -20.07 -2.51
N GLY A 304 -16.06 -20.70 -2.57
CA GLY A 304 -16.83 -20.89 -3.81
C GLY A 304 -16.55 -22.22 -4.53
N PHE A 305 -15.86 -23.16 -3.89
CA PHE A 305 -15.66 -24.52 -4.38
C PHE A 305 -16.67 -25.51 -3.75
N THR A 306 -16.64 -26.78 -4.13
CA THR A 306 -17.49 -27.81 -3.51
C THR A 306 -16.66 -28.74 -2.63
N VAL A 307 -17.19 -29.10 -1.46
CA VAL A 307 -16.54 -30.09 -0.57
C VAL A 307 -16.27 -31.40 -1.32
N ALA A 308 -17.25 -31.88 -2.11
CA ALA A 308 -17.15 -33.10 -2.89
C ALA A 308 -16.07 -33.06 -4.01
N GLY A 309 -15.64 -31.88 -4.43
CA GLY A 309 -14.56 -31.72 -5.42
C GLY A 309 -13.16 -31.73 -4.82
N TYR A 310 -13.01 -31.48 -3.52
CA TYR A 310 -11.71 -31.48 -2.85
C TYR A 310 -11.08 -32.89 -2.83
N ARG A 311 -9.77 -32.99 -3.08
CA ARG A 311 -9.02 -34.26 -3.15
C ARG A 311 -7.78 -34.33 -2.25
N GLY A 312 -7.36 -33.21 -1.67
CA GLY A 312 -6.19 -33.14 -0.79
C GLY A 312 -5.43 -31.83 -0.93
N VAL A 313 -4.56 -31.53 0.02
CA VAL A 313 -3.69 -30.35 0.00
C VAL A 313 -2.25 -30.75 -0.32
N GLU A 314 -1.52 -29.90 -1.04
CA GLU A 314 -0.08 -30.00 -1.12
C GLU A 314 0.50 -29.49 0.19
N ILE A 315 0.88 -30.40 1.09
CA ILE A 315 1.38 -30.10 2.43
C ILE A 315 2.51 -29.05 2.39
N GLY A 316 3.38 -29.15 1.37
CA GLY A 316 4.49 -28.22 1.09
C GLY A 316 4.09 -26.76 0.96
N SER A 317 2.88 -26.49 0.48
CA SER A 317 2.33 -25.16 0.18
C SER A 317 1.53 -24.55 1.32
N LEU A 318 1.16 -25.33 2.34
CA LEU A 318 0.32 -24.88 3.45
C LEU A 318 1.10 -23.88 4.34
N ARG A 319 0.59 -22.66 4.43
CA ARG A 319 1.07 -21.59 5.32
C ARG A 319 -0.10 -21.09 6.13
N VAL A 320 0.05 -21.03 7.45
CA VAL A 320 -0.98 -20.52 8.36
C VAL A 320 -0.38 -19.40 9.19
N GLN A 321 -1.09 -18.29 9.29
CA GLN A 321 -0.67 -17.10 10.02
C GLN A 321 -1.81 -16.67 10.95
N ARG A 322 -1.49 -16.26 12.18
CA ARG A 322 -2.50 -15.65 13.08
C ARG A 322 -2.82 -14.23 12.64
N ILE A 323 -4.11 -13.89 12.60
CA ILE A 323 -4.58 -12.53 12.37
C ILE A 323 -4.67 -11.82 13.72
N PHE A 324 -4.17 -10.60 13.78
CA PHE A 324 -4.26 -9.78 14.98
C PHE A 324 -5.69 -9.31 15.17
N SER A 325 -6.16 -9.35 16.41
CA SER A 325 -7.45 -8.78 16.77
C SER A 325 -7.34 -7.27 16.92
N GLU A 326 -8.27 -6.55 16.29
CA GLU A 326 -8.36 -5.11 16.46
C GLU A 326 -9.02 -4.79 17.80
N VAL A 327 -8.30 -4.08 18.65
CA VAL A 327 -8.82 -3.54 19.90
C VAL A 327 -9.35 -2.14 19.59
N PRO A 328 -10.58 -1.79 20.02
CA PRO A 328 -11.06 -0.42 19.94
C PRO A 328 -10.04 0.53 20.55
N SER A 329 -9.89 1.74 20.03
CA SER A 329 -8.75 2.58 20.38
C SER A 329 -8.79 3.19 21.80
N THR A 330 -9.92 3.10 22.52
CA THR A 330 -10.04 3.31 23.98
C THR A 330 -9.83 2.02 24.81
N GLY A 331 -9.75 0.87 24.16
CA GLY A 331 -9.57 -0.43 24.79
C GLY A 331 -8.16 -0.61 25.32
N THR A 332 -8.02 -1.49 26.32
CA THR A 332 -6.72 -1.90 26.83
C THR A 332 -6.31 -3.21 26.17
N PHE A 333 -5.04 -3.33 25.84
CA PHE A 333 -4.47 -4.60 25.38
C PHE A 333 -4.64 -5.70 26.44
N ASN A 334 -5.05 -6.89 26.01
CA ASN A 334 -4.96 -8.09 26.83
C ASN A 334 -3.48 -8.46 26.98
N GLN A 335 -3.00 -8.60 28.21
CA GLN A 335 -1.60 -8.90 28.49
C GLN A 335 -1.16 -10.28 27.97
N ASP A 336 -2.10 -11.23 27.85
CA ASP A 336 -1.84 -12.60 27.39
C ASP A 336 -2.01 -12.77 25.86
N ASP A 337 -2.49 -11.74 25.15
CA ASP A 337 -2.70 -11.80 23.69
C ASP A 337 -1.70 -10.92 22.92
N PRO A 338 -0.54 -11.45 22.48
CA PRO A 338 0.44 -10.68 21.72
C PRO A 338 -0.06 -10.26 20.31
N TYR A 339 -1.16 -10.84 19.83
CA TYR A 339 -1.74 -10.61 18.51
C TYR A 339 -2.88 -9.58 18.59
N GLN A 340 -2.63 -8.44 19.24
CA GLN A 340 -3.56 -7.31 19.30
C GLN A 340 -2.98 -6.03 18.72
N PHE A 341 -3.82 -5.24 18.09
CA PHE A 341 -3.44 -3.91 17.62
C PHE A 341 -4.56 -2.89 17.82
N ILE A 342 -4.16 -1.63 17.95
CA ILE A 342 -5.02 -0.46 17.96
C ILE A 342 -4.64 0.39 16.75
N PRO A 343 -5.56 0.76 15.85
CA PRO A 343 -5.30 1.73 14.81
C PRO A 343 -5.17 3.14 15.43
N TRP A 344 -3.95 3.50 15.82
CA TRP A 344 -3.66 4.73 16.54
C TRP A 344 -4.00 5.97 15.72
N ASN A 345 -3.64 5.98 14.43
CA ASN A 345 -4.03 7.01 13.49
C ASN A 345 -4.55 6.35 12.21
N HIS A 346 -5.87 6.13 12.17
CA HIS A 346 -6.57 5.29 11.19
C HIS A 346 -6.23 5.64 9.74
N ALA A 347 -6.26 6.92 9.37
CA ALA A 347 -6.06 7.35 7.99
C ALA A 347 -4.57 7.55 7.62
N TYR A 348 -3.72 7.82 8.60
CA TYR A 348 -2.30 8.13 8.36
C TYR A 348 -1.36 6.95 8.66
N GLY A 349 -1.94 5.76 8.86
CA GLY A 349 -1.21 4.49 8.90
C GLY A 349 -0.28 4.36 10.11
N THR A 350 -0.67 4.91 11.26
CA THR A 350 -0.02 4.56 12.53
C THR A 350 -0.82 3.49 13.23
N LEU A 351 -0.16 2.38 13.53
CA LEU A 351 -0.70 1.29 14.33
C LEU A 351 0.06 1.24 15.65
N MET A 352 -0.64 0.87 16.71
CA MET A 352 -0.05 0.55 18.00
C MET A 352 -0.28 -0.94 18.25
N LEU A 353 0.79 -1.70 18.36
CA LEU A 353 0.79 -3.14 18.57
C LEU A 353 0.89 -3.43 20.08
N ASN A 354 0.32 -4.55 20.49
CA ASN A 354 0.38 -4.97 21.89
C ASN A 354 1.83 -5.05 22.38
N PRO A 355 2.17 -4.42 23.53
CA PRO A 355 3.52 -4.50 24.10
C PRO A 355 4.00 -5.92 24.40
N ALA A 356 3.11 -6.88 24.65
CA ALA A 356 3.45 -8.29 24.83
C ALA A 356 4.16 -8.88 23.59
N GLY A 357 3.81 -8.39 22.40
CA GLY A 357 4.39 -8.85 21.13
C GLY A 357 5.88 -8.52 20.96
N ALA A 358 6.41 -7.51 21.65
CA ALA A 358 7.80 -7.06 21.48
C ALA A 358 8.84 -8.10 21.93
N ASN A 359 8.51 -8.89 22.94
CA ASN A 359 9.36 -9.98 23.45
C ASN A 359 8.85 -11.35 23.01
N TYR A 360 7.77 -11.38 22.24
CA TYR A 360 7.16 -12.61 21.78
C TYR A 360 7.98 -13.23 20.66
N ARG A 361 8.14 -14.55 20.71
CA ARG A 361 8.89 -15.30 19.71
C ARG A 361 8.05 -16.44 19.17
N VAL A 362 8.14 -16.62 17.86
CA VAL A 362 7.44 -17.66 17.11
C VAL A 362 8.49 -18.61 16.53
N SER A 363 8.22 -19.90 16.56
CA SER A 363 9.07 -20.88 15.86
C SER A 363 8.86 -20.73 14.36
N ASP A 364 9.95 -20.54 13.63
CA ASP A 364 9.99 -20.55 12.18
C ASP A 364 9.84 -21.98 11.62
N ILE A 365 9.70 -22.12 10.31
CA ILE A 365 9.57 -23.39 9.59
C ILE A 365 10.70 -24.38 9.91
N ASP A 366 11.91 -23.88 10.13
CA ASP A 366 13.09 -24.66 10.51
C ASP A 366 13.18 -24.97 12.01
N GLY A 367 12.19 -24.53 12.80
CA GLY A 367 12.16 -24.68 14.26
C GLY A 367 12.99 -23.63 15.01
N ASN A 368 13.51 -22.62 14.31
CA ASN A 368 14.28 -21.53 14.92
C ASN A 368 13.35 -20.49 15.56
N SER A 369 13.72 -19.97 16.72
CA SER A 369 12.91 -18.96 17.42
C SER A 369 13.14 -17.56 16.81
N THR A 370 12.14 -17.05 16.09
CA THR A 370 12.14 -15.73 15.44
C THR A 370 11.27 -14.74 16.21
N PRO A 371 11.60 -13.43 16.21
CA PRO A 371 10.73 -12.43 16.83
C PRO A 371 9.37 -12.35 16.10
N LEU A 372 8.31 -12.02 16.84
CA LEU A 372 7.02 -11.74 16.24
C LEU A 372 7.12 -10.53 15.30
N VAL A 373 6.64 -10.71 14.09
CA VAL A 373 6.57 -9.72 13.01
C VAL A 373 5.10 -9.41 12.80
N ALA A 374 4.76 -8.12 12.84
CA ALA A 374 3.45 -7.65 12.40
C ALA A 374 3.54 -7.31 10.91
N ARG A 375 2.73 -7.99 10.10
CA ARG A 375 2.54 -7.74 8.67
C ARG A 375 1.17 -7.12 8.45
N VAL A 376 1.08 -6.19 7.51
CA VAL A 376 -0.12 -5.37 7.31
C VAL A 376 -0.50 -5.35 5.84
N ASP A 377 -1.76 -5.68 5.58
CA ASP A 377 -2.43 -5.47 4.31
C ASP A 377 -3.28 -4.21 4.39
N TYR A 378 -3.08 -3.29 3.45
CA TYR A 378 -3.79 -2.02 3.41
C TYR A 378 -3.78 -1.43 2.00
N SER A 379 -4.63 -0.44 1.74
CA SER A 379 -4.62 0.26 0.46
C SER A 379 -4.16 1.70 0.63
N VAL A 380 -3.21 2.12 -0.20
CA VAL A 380 -2.75 3.52 -0.27
C VAL A 380 -3.90 4.40 -0.71
N TYR A 381 -4.13 5.50 0.03
CA TYR A 381 -5.23 6.41 -0.25
C TYR A 381 -5.02 7.21 -1.55
N ASP A 382 -3.81 7.70 -1.80
CA ASP A 382 -3.46 8.44 -3.02
C ASP A 382 -1.93 8.56 -3.21
N TRP A 383 -1.41 8.05 -4.32
CA TRP A 383 0.01 8.15 -4.68
C TRP A 383 0.47 9.56 -5.05
N ARG A 384 -0.44 10.53 -5.20
CA ARG A 384 -0.11 11.96 -5.36
C ARG A 384 0.26 12.64 -4.06
N ILE A 385 -0.07 12.02 -2.91
CA ILE A 385 0.34 12.54 -1.61
C ILE A 385 1.81 12.21 -1.41
N MET A 386 2.63 13.26 -1.40
CA MET A 386 4.05 13.15 -1.13
C MET A 386 4.29 13.05 0.37
N GLN A 387 5.34 12.33 0.72
CA GLN A 387 5.81 12.18 2.09
C GLN A 387 7.25 12.66 2.15
N ASP A 388 7.54 13.56 3.07
CA ASP A 388 8.87 14.08 3.33
C ASP A 388 9.22 13.87 4.80
N ASP A 389 10.17 13.00 5.07
CA ASP A 389 10.61 12.66 6.43
C ASP A 389 11.83 13.49 6.78
N PHE A 390 11.72 14.35 7.79
CA PHE A 390 12.80 15.22 8.23
C PHE A 390 12.76 15.44 9.75
N SER A 391 13.86 15.95 10.30
CA SER A 391 13.90 16.35 11.71
C SER A 391 13.76 17.86 11.83
N ILE A 392 12.97 18.33 12.79
CA ILE A 392 12.80 19.76 13.03
C ILE A 392 14.14 20.34 13.49
N PRO A 393 14.72 21.33 12.78
CA PRO A 393 16.02 21.87 13.16
C PRO A 393 15.97 22.57 14.51
N ARG A 394 17.05 22.46 15.28
CA ARG A 394 17.22 23.27 16.50
C ARG A 394 17.55 24.71 16.10
N PRO A 395 16.93 25.72 16.73
CA PRO A 395 17.28 27.11 16.47
C PRO A 395 18.73 27.37 16.91
N VAL A 396 19.51 28.03 16.04
CA VAL A 396 20.87 28.47 16.36
C VAL A 396 20.80 29.91 16.87
N ALA A 397 21.47 30.20 17.98
CA ALA A 397 21.49 31.53 18.59
C ALA A 397 21.74 32.64 17.54
N GLY A 398 20.81 33.60 17.45
CA GLY A 398 20.88 34.71 16.50
C GLY A 398 20.30 34.45 15.11
N THR A 399 19.81 33.25 14.81
CA THR A 399 19.14 32.93 13.53
C THR A 399 17.63 32.97 13.69
N PHE A 400 16.96 33.79 12.88
CA PHE A 400 15.50 33.82 12.79
C PHE A 400 14.97 32.49 12.23
N SER A 401 13.91 31.96 12.82
CA SER A 401 13.04 30.83 12.38
C SER A 401 13.68 29.77 11.48
N PRO A 402 13.92 28.54 11.97
CA PRO A 402 14.47 27.48 11.13
C PRO A 402 13.50 27.11 10.02
N ASN A 403 14.08 26.94 8.83
CA ASN A 403 13.35 26.64 7.60
C ASN A 403 13.76 25.26 7.07
N VAL A 404 12.78 24.46 6.66
CA VAL A 404 13.00 23.16 6.02
C VAL A 404 12.45 23.18 4.62
N LYS A 405 13.32 22.88 3.66
CA LYS A 405 12.97 22.77 2.25
C LYS A 405 12.37 21.39 1.98
N LEU A 406 11.19 21.37 1.34
CA LEU A 406 10.54 20.15 0.91
C LEU A 406 11.11 19.63 -0.42
N LEU A 407 10.92 18.33 -0.67
CA LEU A 407 11.31 17.66 -1.92
C LEU A 407 10.72 18.32 -3.18
N VAL A 408 9.53 18.92 -3.07
CA VAL A 408 8.87 19.60 -4.18
C VAL A 408 8.76 21.10 -3.92
N ASN A 409 8.82 21.84 -5.02
CA ASN A 409 8.33 23.21 -5.05
C ASN A 409 6.85 23.19 -5.49
N SER A 410 6.09 24.23 -5.13
CA SER A 410 4.70 24.43 -5.58
C SER A 410 3.75 23.32 -5.13
N ILE A 411 3.18 23.51 -3.95
CA ILE A 411 2.15 22.68 -3.34
C ILE A 411 0.77 23.23 -3.71
N LYS A 412 -0.22 22.36 -3.91
CA LYS A 412 -1.60 22.81 -4.12
C LYS A 412 -2.14 23.49 -2.84
N PRO A 413 -2.57 24.76 -2.92
CA PRO A 413 -3.22 25.40 -1.79
C PRO A 413 -4.68 24.96 -1.68
N GLY A 414 -5.22 24.87 -0.47
CA GLY A 414 -6.64 24.57 -0.20
C GLY A 414 -7.63 25.58 -0.81
N SER A 415 -7.16 26.74 -1.27
CA SER A 415 -7.96 27.71 -2.04
C SER A 415 -7.83 27.54 -3.56
N GLY A 416 -7.10 26.52 -4.02
CA GLY A 416 -6.81 26.26 -5.43
C GLY A 416 -7.85 25.35 -6.08
N SER A 417 -7.59 25.00 -7.34
CA SER A 417 -8.40 24.05 -8.10
C SER A 417 -7.67 22.71 -8.27
N SER A 418 -8.44 21.63 -8.32
CA SER A 418 -8.02 20.31 -8.74
C SER A 418 -7.87 20.26 -10.28
N ALA A 419 -7.28 19.19 -10.82
CA ALA A 419 -7.06 19.04 -12.27
C ALA A 419 -8.36 19.01 -13.10
N ASP A 420 -9.48 18.70 -12.48
CA ASP A 420 -10.83 18.68 -13.08
C ASP A 420 -11.55 20.04 -13.03
N GLY A 421 -10.89 21.07 -12.48
CA GLY A 421 -11.44 22.41 -12.29
C GLY A 421 -12.28 22.58 -11.04
N THR A 422 -12.52 21.52 -10.26
CA THR A 422 -13.25 21.60 -8.98
C THR A 422 -12.37 22.21 -7.89
N ASN A 423 -12.96 22.66 -6.78
CA ASN A 423 -12.20 23.20 -5.65
C ASN A 423 -11.34 22.11 -5.00
N PHE A 424 -10.07 22.42 -4.75
CA PHE A 424 -9.17 21.51 -4.05
C PHE A 424 -9.44 21.56 -2.55
N GLY A 425 -10.05 20.50 -2.02
CA GLY A 425 -10.42 20.42 -0.60
C GLY A 425 -9.26 20.22 0.37
N GLY A 426 -8.07 19.82 -0.09
CA GLY A 426 -6.93 19.44 0.76
C GLY A 426 -6.34 18.09 0.36
N ILE A 427 -5.57 17.47 1.26
CA ILE A 427 -4.95 16.15 1.05
C ILE A 427 -6.02 15.05 0.83
N GLY A 428 -7.16 15.15 1.51
CA GLY A 428 -8.35 14.33 1.28
C GLY A 428 -9.37 14.97 0.33
N LEU A 429 -10.31 14.18 -0.17
CA LEU A 429 -11.52 14.74 -0.78
C LEU A 429 -12.35 15.43 0.31
N ALA A 430 -13.12 16.46 -0.07
CA ALA A 430 -13.95 17.19 0.89
C ALA A 430 -14.96 16.29 1.64
N THR A 431 -15.40 15.20 1.00
CA THR A 431 -16.30 14.19 1.55
C THR A 431 -15.61 13.16 2.46
N ASP A 432 -14.27 13.07 2.40
CA ASP A 432 -13.52 12.03 3.08
C ASP A 432 -13.22 12.47 4.51
N VAL A 433 -14.25 12.39 5.34
CA VAL A 433 -14.23 12.84 6.73
C VAL A 433 -13.00 12.27 7.45
N PHE A 434 -12.69 10.98 7.29
CA PHE A 434 -11.54 10.29 7.90
C PHE A 434 -10.16 10.92 7.62
N MET A 435 -9.99 11.70 6.55
CA MET A 435 -8.76 12.41 6.22
C MET A 435 -8.64 13.79 6.89
N GLN A 436 -9.66 14.24 7.61
CA GLN A 436 -9.62 15.52 8.32
C GLN A 436 -8.67 15.44 9.52
N VAL A 437 -7.98 16.55 9.78
CA VAL A 437 -7.05 16.70 10.89
C VAL A 437 -7.47 17.85 11.79
N PRO A 438 -7.14 17.80 13.09
CA PRO A 438 -7.45 18.87 14.02
C PRO A 438 -6.72 20.16 13.64
N THR A 439 -7.41 21.28 13.81
CA THR A 439 -6.87 22.62 13.59
C THR A 439 -6.57 23.30 14.92
N LEU A 440 -5.75 24.36 14.90
CA LEU A 440 -5.48 25.17 16.09
C LEU A 440 -6.78 25.75 16.72
N ALA A 441 -7.81 25.98 15.90
CA ALA A 441 -9.10 26.49 16.36
C ALA A 441 -9.98 25.43 17.06
N GLY A 442 -9.57 24.16 17.08
CA GLY A 442 -10.29 23.04 17.70
C GLY A 442 -11.07 22.11 16.76
N PRO A 443 -11.75 22.55 15.68
CA PRO A 443 -12.47 21.64 14.80
C PRO A 443 -11.52 20.88 13.87
N LEU A 444 -11.96 19.69 13.46
CA LEU A 444 -11.36 18.93 12.37
C LEU A 444 -11.62 19.63 11.04
N ALA A 445 -10.61 19.69 10.18
CA ALA A 445 -10.75 20.22 8.84
C ALA A 445 -9.82 19.50 7.86
N GLN A 446 -10.15 19.54 6.58
CA GLN A 446 -9.19 19.18 5.54
C GLN A 446 -8.08 20.23 5.50
N GLN A 447 -6.83 19.77 5.45
CA GLN A 447 -5.66 20.63 5.30
C GLN A 447 -4.91 20.29 4.02
N ASP A 448 -4.24 21.29 3.45
CA ASP A 448 -3.41 21.11 2.25
C ASP A 448 -1.99 20.66 2.55
N PHE A 449 -1.53 20.89 3.78
CA PHE A 449 -0.29 20.36 4.31
C PHE A 449 -0.52 19.85 5.74
N VAL A 450 -0.06 18.63 6.01
CA VAL A 450 -0.17 18.01 7.33
C VAL A 450 1.22 17.66 7.83
N LEU A 451 1.52 18.02 9.07
CA LEU A 451 2.77 17.67 9.73
C LEU A 451 2.50 16.65 10.84
N MET A 452 2.99 15.44 10.63
CA MET A 452 2.81 14.33 11.55
C MET A 452 4.08 14.10 12.36
N ASP A 453 3.95 13.99 13.68
CA ASP A 453 5.06 13.62 14.56
C ASP A 453 5.26 12.10 14.54
N LEU A 454 6.39 11.65 14.00
CA LEU A 454 6.72 10.22 13.92
C LEU A 454 7.03 9.62 15.29
N GLN A 455 7.26 10.45 16.31
CA GLN A 455 7.51 10.03 17.70
C GLN A 455 6.24 9.72 18.49
N THR A 456 5.09 10.27 18.11
CA THR A 456 3.81 10.06 18.81
C THR A 456 2.70 9.53 17.90
N GLY A 457 2.83 9.67 16.58
CA GLY A 457 1.76 9.40 15.61
C GLY A 457 0.69 10.49 15.56
N GLY A 458 0.84 11.57 16.34
CA GLY A 458 -0.05 12.72 16.36
C GLY A 458 0.29 13.78 15.32
N PHE A 459 -0.53 14.82 15.25
CA PHE A 459 -0.34 15.95 14.34
C PHE A 459 0.18 17.17 15.09
N ILE A 460 1.16 17.85 14.52
CA ILE A 460 1.55 19.18 15.01
C ILE A 460 0.47 20.15 14.53
N LEU A 461 -0.18 20.83 15.46
CA LEU A 461 -1.28 21.76 15.17
C LEU A 461 -0.70 23.05 14.59
N GLY A 462 -1.05 23.42 13.35
CA GLY A 462 -0.52 24.62 12.70
C GLY A 462 -1.00 24.78 11.25
N ASN A 463 -0.08 25.17 10.36
CA ASN A 463 -0.27 25.39 8.91
C ASN A 463 -0.93 26.73 8.52
N ASP A 464 -0.93 27.72 9.40
CA ASP A 464 -1.36 29.08 9.08
C ASP A 464 -0.40 30.15 9.63
N GLN A 465 -0.74 31.43 9.35
CA GLN A 465 -0.06 32.59 9.90
C GLN A 465 -0.66 33.12 11.21
N ALA A 466 -1.57 32.38 11.83
CA ALA A 466 -2.20 32.79 13.07
C ALA A 466 -1.21 32.73 14.26
N THR A 467 -1.49 33.54 15.26
CA THR A 467 -0.80 33.51 16.55
C THR A 467 -1.02 32.15 17.21
N GLY A 468 0.06 31.45 17.55
CA GLY A 468 0.01 30.10 18.15
C GLY A 468 0.23 28.95 17.16
N SER A 469 0.39 29.23 15.86
CA SER A 469 0.82 28.21 14.89
C SER A 469 2.35 28.05 14.91
N PRO A 470 2.88 26.87 15.29
CA PRO A 470 4.31 26.60 15.41
C PRO A 470 5.01 26.44 14.06
N TYR A 471 4.25 26.33 12.95
CA TYR A 471 4.83 26.30 11.61
C TYR A 471 3.88 26.88 10.57
N PHE A 472 4.45 27.36 9.47
CA PHE A 472 3.69 27.63 8.25
C PHE A 472 4.44 27.20 7.02
N VAL A 473 3.68 26.96 5.95
CA VAL A 473 4.23 26.48 4.69
C VAL A 473 4.10 27.55 3.62
N ASP A 474 5.23 28.00 3.10
CA ASP A 474 5.28 28.71 1.83
C ASP A 474 5.03 27.68 0.71
N LYS A 475 3.79 27.64 0.24
CA LYS A 475 3.33 26.65 -0.74
C LYS A 475 3.97 26.83 -2.11
N SER A 476 4.31 28.06 -2.50
CA SER A 476 4.95 28.35 -3.78
C SER A 476 6.40 27.84 -3.79
N ASN A 477 7.13 28.11 -2.71
CA ASN A 477 8.52 27.69 -2.60
C ASN A 477 8.69 26.31 -1.96
N GLY A 478 7.65 25.68 -1.42
CA GLY A 478 7.77 24.40 -0.71
C GLY A 478 8.72 24.49 0.49
N ASN A 479 8.57 25.53 1.31
CA ASN A 479 9.42 25.76 2.48
C ASN A 479 8.56 25.80 3.74
N VAL A 480 8.90 24.98 4.73
CA VAL A 480 8.25 24.96 6.05
C VAL A 480 9.07 25.84 6.98
N GLN A 481 8.46 26.90 7.49
CA GLN A 481 9.09 27.78 8.45
C GLN A 481 8.55 27.48 9.84
N PHE A 482 9.45 27.17 10.76
CA PHE A 482 9.12 26.93 12.17
C PHE A 482 9.26 28.22 12.96
N ARG A 483 8.36 28.39 13.92
CA ARG A 483 8.32 29.54 14.80
C ARG A 483 7.92 29.08 16.19
N ASP A 484 8.50 29.73 17.17
CA ASP A 484 8.21 29.44 18.55
C ASP A 484 6.86 30.04 18.95
N THR A 485 6.02 29.24 19.60
CA THR A 485 4.70 29.68 20.09
C THR A 485 4.76 30.25 21.51
N ASP A 486 5.87 30.03 22.22
CA ASP A 486 6.11 30.49 23.58
C ASP A 486 7.25 31.49 23.63
N THR A 487 6.93 32.78 23.70
CA THR A 487 7.94 33.84 23.74
C THR A 487 8.74 33.91 25.05
N SER A 488 8.48 33.03 26.03
CA SER A 488 9.10 33.09 27.36
C SER A 488 10.43 32.34 27.48
N ASP A 489 10.71 31.38 26.59
CA ASP A 489 11.97 30.64 26.56
C ASP A 489 12.71 30.87 25.22
N GLY A 490 13.79 31.65 25.26
CA GLY A 490 14.47 32.17 24.05
C GLY A 490 15.16 31.13 23.16
N PHE A 491 15.05 29.83 23.45
CA PHE A 491 15.79 28.76 22.77
C PHE A 491 14.97 27.52 22.41
N ALA A 492 13.67 27.47 22.74
CA ALA A 492 12.82 26.34 22.38
C ALA A 492 12.02 26.65 21.11
N ILE A 493 11.69 25.63 20.30
CA ILE A 493 10.56 25.74 19.38
C ILE A 493 9.44 24.98 20.06
N THR A 494 8.55 25.70 20.72
CA THR A 494 7.40 25.09 21.37
C THR A 494 6.20 25.07 20.44
N GLY A 495 5.39 24.03 20.52
CA GLY A 495 4.12 23.95 19.84
C GLY A 495 3.22 22.89 20.45
N ARG A 496 2.05 22.69 19.85
CA ARG A 496 1.05 21.74 20.34
C ARG A 496 0.95 20.54 19.42
N ILE A 497 0.83 19.35 20.00
CA ILE A 497 0.62 18.11 19.28
C ILE A 497 -0.77 17.58 19.62
N ALA A 498 -1.61 17.40 18.61
CA ALA A 498 -2.84 16.67 18.72
C ALA A 498 -2.54 15.16 18.69
N LEU A 499 -2.66 14.53 19.85
CA LEU A 499 -2.51 13.10 20.02
C LEU A 499 -3.85 12.42 19.78
N PRO A 500 -3.91 11.30 19.05
CA PRO A 500 -5.12 10.49 18.99
C PRO A 500 -5.61 10.12 20.41
N ASP A 501 -6.91 10.26 20.65
CA ASP A 501 -7.51 10.04 21.98
C ASP A 501 -8.23 8.69 22.12
N GLY A 502 -8.21 7.89 21.06
CA GLY A 502 -8.86 6.59 21.04
C GLY A 502 -10.31 6.62 20.56
N THR A 503 -10.81 7.74 20.03
CA THR A 503 -12.08 7.79 19.30
C THR A 503 -11.85 8.01 17.81
N PHE A 504 -12.80 7.58 16.97
CA PHE A 504 -12.72 7.84 15.53
C PHE A 504 -12.72 9.37 15.30
N GLN A 505 -11.58 9.87 14.83
CA GLN A 505 -11.27 11.30 14.69
C GLN A 505 -11.15 12.12 15.98
N GLY A 506 -11.06 11.50 17.15
CA GLY A 506 -10.78 12.25 18.37
C GLY A 506 -9.30 12.49 18.56
N PHE A 507 -9.02 13.69 19.07
CA PHE A 507 -7.68 14.11 19.40
C PHE A 507 -7.68 14.88 20.71
N THR A 508 -6.67 14.62 21.53
CA THR A 508 -6.37 15.39 22.73
C THR A 508 -5.15 16.27 22.49
N ASP A 509 -5.23 17.52 22.91
CA ASP A 509 -4.09 18.44 22.90
C ASP A 509 -3.09 18.01 23.99
N SER A 510 -1.84 17.77 23.59
CA SER A 510 -0.73 17.45 24.50
C SER A 510 -0.34 18.61 25.42
N GLY A 511 -0.82 19.82 25.14
CA GLY A 511 -0.24 21.06 25.64
C GLY A 511 1.06 21.42 24.92
N PRO A 512 1.76 22.49 25.36
CA PRO A 512 3.03 22.92 24.79
C PRO A 512 4.13 21.87 24.96
N VAL A 513 4.78 21.49 23.86
CA VAL A 513 5.88 20.52 23.80
C VAL A 513 7.02 21.10 22.97
N GLU A 514 8.26 20.79 23.34
CA GLU A 514 9.44 21.10 22.52
C GLU A 514 9.40 20.27 21.23
N LEU A 515 9.36 20.97 20.09
CA LEU A 515 9.33 20.39 18.75
C LEU A 515 10.73 20.19 18.16
N ALA A 516 11.73 20.93 18.65
CA ALA A 516 13.07 20.90 18.10
C ALA A 516 13.73 19.51 18.24
N GLY A 517 14.28 18.99 17.13
CA GLY A 517 14.91 17.67 17.07
C GLY A 517 13.95 16.49 16.93
N ARG A 518 12.63 16.71 16.92
CA ARG A 518 11.65 15.64 16.64
C ARG A 518 11.68 15.25 15.17
N SER A 519 11.49 13.96 14.91
CA SER A 519 11.32 13.43 13.55
C SER A 519 9.86 13.56 13.13
N VAL A 520 9.62 14.19 11.99
CA VAL A 520 8.30 14.49 11.47
C VAL A 520 8.16 14.07 10.02
N ARG A 521 6.92 13.83 9.60
CA ARG A 521 6.55 13.56 8.22
C ARG A 521 5.64 14.66 7.72
N GLY A 522 6.13 15.44 6.77
CA GLY A 522 5.33 16.39 6.01
C GLY A 522 4.58 15.68 4.89
N MET A 523 3.27 15.86 4.84
CA MET A 523 2.41 15.30 3.79
C MET A 523 1.70 16.41 3.03
N TYR A 524 1.66 16.30 1.70
CA TYR A 524 1.07 17.31 0.82
C TYR A 524 0.86 16.79 -0.60
N ILE A 525 0.05 17.49 -1.40
CA ILE A 525 -0.13 17.19 -2.83
C ILE A 525 0.56 18.28 -3.66
N PRO A 526 1.54 17.93 -4.53
CA PRO A 526 2.19 18.90 -5.40
C PRO A 526 1.24 19.44 -6.47
N SER A 527 1.53 20.63 -6.98
CA SER A 527 0.94 21.11 -8.23
C SER A 527 1.36 20.22 -9.43
N SER A 528 0.56 20.23 -10.51
CA SER A 528 0.79 19.44 -11.74
C SER A 528 0.65 17.92 -11.61
N GLU A 529 -0.20 17.47 -10.67
CA GLU A 529 -0.55 16.05 -10.45
C GLU A 529 0.67 15.12 -10.38
N LEU A 530 1.76 15.61 -9.79
CA LEU A 530 2.95 14.80 -9.59
C LEU A 530 2.58 13.65 -8.62
N ALA A 531 2.94 12.43 -8.99
CA ALA A 531 2.69 11.24 -8.19
C ALA A 531 3.92 10.33 -8.20
N THR A 532 4.12 9.59 -7.11
CA THR A 532 5.15 8.54 -7.06
C THR A 532 4.52 7.24 -6.64
N GLN A 533 4.54 6.28 -7.54
CA GLN A 533 3.98 4.95 -7.32
C GLN A 533 5.11 3.93 -7.23
N VAL A 534 4.98 2.99 -6.30
CA VAL A 534 5.88 1.85 -6.18
C VAL A 534 5.18 0.61 -6.70
N LEU A 535 5.87 -0.18 -7.50
CA LEU A 535 5.46 -1.52 -7.90
C LEU A 535 6.51 -2.51 -7.39
N LYS A 536 6.06 -3.63 -6.85
CA LYS A 536 6.92 -4.71 -6.41
C LYS A 536 6.37 -6.03 -6.93
N ALA A 537 7.25 -6.82 -7.56
CA ALA A 537 6.96 -8.20 -7.91
C ALA A 537 6.66 -9.00 -6.64
N SER A 538 5.81 -10.02 -6.73
CA SER A 538 5.50 -10.85 -5.56
C SER A 538 6.76 -11.50 -5.02
N ALA A 539 6.96 -11.47 -3.70
CA ALA A 539 8.16 -12.04 -3.07
C ALA A 539 8.40 -13.49 -3.52
N SER A 540 7.33 -14.28 -3.57
CA SER A 540 7.28 -15.59 -4.21
C SER A 540 6.07 -15.69 -5.13
N TYR A 541 6.23 -16.44 -6.20
CA TYR A 541 5.18 -16.89 -7.10
C TYR A 541 5.01 -18.39 -6.95
N ASN A 542 3.76 -18.81 -6.91
CA ASN A 542 3.42 -20.20 -6.78
C ASN A 542 2.94 -20.74 -8.12
N VAL A 543 3.41 -21.94 -8.47
CA VAL A 543 3.10 -22.58 -9.74
C VAL A 543 1.75 -23.27 -9.62
N VAL A 544 0.80 -22.89 -10.47
CA VAL A 544 -0.59 -23.38 -10.46
C VAL A 544 -0.99 -23.93 -11.82
N TYR A 545 -2.03 -24.75 -11.86
CA TYR A 545 -2.55 -25.38 -13.09
C TYR A 545 -4.02 -24.99 -13.36
N PRO A 546 -4.31 -23.70 -13.60
CA PRO A 546 -5.67 -23.23 -13.84
C PRO A 546 -6.24 -23.82 -15.12
N SER A 547 -7.51 -24.20 -15.10
CA SER A 547 -8.21 -24.71 -16.28
C SER A 547 -8.52 -23.62 -17.31
N ALA A 548 -8.43 -22.34 -16.91
CA ALA A 548 -8.62 -21.20 -17.80
C ALA A 548 -7.72 -20.00 -17.42
N PRO A 549 -7.30 -19.16 -18.39
CA PRO A 549 -6.43 -18.01 -18.16
C PRO A 549 -6.95 -16.96 -17.17
N ASN A 550 -8.27 -16.80 -17.05
CA ASN A 550 -8.90 -15.84 -16.14
C ASN A 550 -8.82 -16.24 -14.67
N GLN A 551 -8.44 -17.49 -14.37
CA GLN A 551 -8.28 -17.99 -13.00
C GLN A 551 -6.89 -17.69 -12.41
N LEU A 552 -5.94 -17.24 -13.24
CA LEU A 552 -4.59 -16.91 -12.77
C LEU A 552 -4.62 -15.59 -11.98
N VAL A 553 -4.24 -15.64 -10.70
CA VAL A 553 -4.28 -14.47 -9.78
C VAL A 553 -2.90 -13.98 -9.35
N ALA A 554 -2.83 -12.74 -8.82
CA ALA A 554 -1.58 -12.09 -8.44
C ALA A 554 -0.70 -12.99 -7.54
N GLY A 555 0.58 -13.10 -7.89
CA GLY A 555 1.57 -13.97 -7.21
C GLY A 555 1.39 -15.47 -7.47
N GLN A 556 0.66 -15.83 -8.53
CA GLN A 556 0.70 -17.16 -9.13
C GLN A 556 1.38 -17.09 -10.50
N CYS A 557 1.88 -18.23 -10.95
CA CYS A 557 2.38 -18.42 -12.30
C CYS A 557 1.97 -19.79 -12.86
N TYR A 558 1.88 -19.90 -14.18
CA TYR A 558 1.43 -21.10 -14.87
C TYR A 558 2.43 -21.50 -15.95
N GLU A 559 2.88 -22.75 -15.92
CA GLU A 559 3.72 -23.33 -16.96
C GLU A 559 2.86 -23.70 -18.18
N GLY A 560 3.13 -23.09 -19.33
CA GLY A 560 2.32 -23.25 -20.52
C GLY A 560 2.17 -24.70 -21.00
N ALA A 561 1.04 -24.98 -21.65
CA ALA A 561 0.58 -26.28 -22.12
C ALA A 561 0.22 -27.31 -21.04
N SER A 562 0.61 -27.12 -19.77
CA SER A 562 0.37 -28.12 -18.70
C SER A 562 -1.11 -28.34 -18.35
N ALA A 563 -1.97 -27.33 -18.55
CA ALA A 563 -3.43 -27.40 -18.39
C ALA A 563 -4.18 -27.21 -19.73
N GLY A 564 -3.53 -27.53 -20.86
CA GLY A 564 -4.16 -27.51 -22.18
C GLY A 564 -4.25 -26.14 -22.86
N TRP A 565 -3.62 -25.10 -22.29
CA TRP A 565 -3.54 -23.78 -22.91
C TRP A 565 -2.14 -23.16 -22.77
N GLY A 566 -1.81 -22.21 -23.64
CA GLY A 566 -0.49 -21.57 -23.68
C GLY A 566 0.60 -22.42 -24.35
N GLN A 567 1.75 -21.80 -24.58
CA GLN A 567 2.89 -22.42 -25.25
C GLN A 567 3.80 -23.15 -24.23
N PRO A 568 4.33 -24.33 -24.56
CA PRO A 568 5.15 -25.14 -23.65
C PRO A 568 6.54 -24.55 -23.33
N ASN A 569 6.86 -23.38 -23.88
CA ASN A 569 8.09 -22.63 -23.64
C ASN A 569 7.84 -21.27 -22.94
N ARG A 570 6.68 -21.07 -22.31
CA ARG A 570 6.30 -19.81 -21.67
C ARG A 570 5.77 -20.02 -20.26
N LEU A 571 6.31 -19.26 -19.32
CA LEU A 571 5.77 -19.13 -17.97
C LEU A 571 4.81 -17.94 -17.96
N TYR A 572 3.53 -18.20 -17.73
CA TYR A 572 2.46 -17.22 -17.72
C TYR A 572 2.26 -16.64 -16.33
N PHE A 573 1.91 -15.35 -16.30
CA PHE A 573 1.63 -14.56 -15.12
C PHE A 573 0.34 -13.76 -15.36
N PRO A 574 -0.38 -13.37 -14.30
CA PRO A 574 -1.47 -12.43 -14.45
C PRO A 574 -0.98 -11.09 -15.03
N LEU A 575 -1.88 -10.36 -15.68
CA LEU A 575 -1.51 -9.13 -16.39
C LEU A 575 -0.93 -8.06 -15.47
N ILE A 576 -1.28 -8.08 -14.17
CA ILE A 576 -0.75 -7.16 -13.15
C ILE A 576 0.78 -7.25 -12.98
N ASP A 577 1.36 -8.42 -13.24
CA ASP A 577 2.81 -8.66 -13.11
C ASP A 577 3.61 -8.24 -14.35
N ARG A 578 2.93 -7.71 -15.38
CA ARG A 578 3.56 -7.29 -16.63
C ARG A 578 4.66 -6.25 -16.37
N GLY A 579 5.82 -6.52 -16.92
CA GLY A 579 7.00 -5.68 -16.82
C GLY A 579 7.93 -6.09 -15.68
N GLN A 580 7.46 -6.80 -14.65
CA GLN A 580 8.29 -7.22 -13.51
C GLN A 580 9.38 -8.22 -13.91
N LYS A 581 10.35 -8.44 -13.02
CA LYS A 581 11.37 -9.48 -13.15
C LYS A 581 11.18 -10.53 -12.07
N VAL A 582 11.49 -11.77 -12.43
CA VAL A 582 11.44 -12.93 -11.56
C VAL A 582 12.74 -13.71 -11.66
N THR A 583 13.19 -14.30 -10.56
CA THR A 583 14.29 -15.25 -10.50
C THR A 583 13.69 -16.64 -10.32
N ILE A 584 14.05 -17.58 -11.18
CA ILE A 584 13.62 -18.97 -11.09
C ILE A 584 14.76 -19.76 -10.44
N GLY A 585 14.52 -20.30 -9.25
CA GLY A 585 15.52 -21.11 -8.54
C GLY A 585 15.81 -22.44 -9.23
N GLU A 586 14.79 -23.13 -9.75
CA GLU A 586 14.96 -24.37 -10.50
C GLU A 586 14.06 -24.44 -11.73
N LEU A 587 14.65 -24.70 -12.89
CA LEU A 587 14.00 -24.82 -14.19
C LEU A 587 14.44 -26.11 -14.89
N TRP A 588 13.48 -26.98 -15.19
CA TRP A 588 13.68 -28.25 -15.88
C TRP A 588 13.22 -28.15 -17.33
N LEU A 589 14.15 -28.41 -18.24
CA LEU A 589 13.94 -28.22 -19.67
C LEU A 589 14.05 -29.54 -20.43
N ALA A 590 13.07 -29.80 -21.30
CA ALA A 590 13.13 -30.82 -22.32
C ALA A 590 13.89 -30.29 -23.55
N GLY A 591 14.86 -31.06 -24.03
CA GLY A 591 15.72 -30.72 -25.16
C GLY A 591 16.88 -31.71 -25.32
N PRO A 592 17.66 -31.63 -26.42
CA PRO A 592 18.70 -32.60 -26.78
C PRO A 592 19.89 -32.70 -25.79
N SER A 593 19.92 -31.88 -24.74
CA SER A 593 20.99 -31.85 -23.73
C SER A 593 20.45 -31.57 -22.32
N ALA A 594 19.20 -31.97 -22.03
CA ALA A 594 18.41 -31.69 -20.82
C ALA A 594 19.15 -31.00 -19.66
N PRO A 595 19.28 -29.65 -19.67
CA PRO A 595 19.90 -28.90 -18.61
C PRO A 595 18.89 -28.57 -17.51
N VAL A 596 19.28 -28.79 -16.26
CA VAL A 596 18.66 -28.10 -15.11
C VAL A 596 19.29 -26.72 -15.05
N VAL A 597 18.48 -25.68 -15.18
CA VAL A 597 18.94 -24.31 -15.02
C VAL A 597 18.53 -23.82 -13.64
N ARG A 598 19.48 -23.26 -12.90
CA ARG A 598 19.24 -22.70 -11.57
C ARG A 598 19.46 -21.20 -11.56
N ASP A 599 18.76 -20.53 -10.67
CA ASP A 599 18.90 -19.11 -10.35
C ASP A 599 18.90 -18.20 -11.59
N ARG A 600 17.91 -18.41 -12.47
CA ARG A 600 17.79 -17.66 -13.72
C ARG A 600 16.80 -16.53 -13.62
N ASP A 601 17.26 -15.33 -13.97
CA ASP A 601 16.41 -14.17 -14.08
C ASP A 601 15.67 -14.12 -15.42
N LEU A 602 14.36 -13.89 -15.35
CA LEU A 602 13.49 -13.65 -16.49
C LEU A 602 12.72 -12.33 -16.31
N LYS A 603 12.42 -11.68 -17.43
CA LYS A 603 11.55 -10.50 -17.47
C LYS A 603 10.17 -10.90 -18.00
N ILE A 604 9.14 -10.51 -17.29
CA ILE A 604 7.75 -10.67 -17.72
C ILE A 604 7.46 -9.51 -18.69
N SER A 605 7.32 -9.79 -19.98
CA SER A 605 7.10 -8.72 -20.97
C SER A 605 6.14 -9.08 -22.10
N GLY A 606 6.08 -10.36 -22.46
CA GLY A 606 5.13 -10.83 -23.46
C GLY A 606 3.71 -10.71 -22.94
N VAL A 607 2.76 -10.50 -23.85
CA VAL A 607 1.33 -10.61 -23.58
C VAL A 607 0.74 -11.54 -24.63
N GLU A 608 -0.08 -12.47 -24.19
CA GLU A 608 -0.83 -13.39 -25.06
C GLU A 608 -2.30 -13.31 -24.67
N GLN A 609 -3.18 -13.39 -25.68
CA GLN A 609 -4.61 -13.29 -25.47
C GLN A 609 -5.28 -14.63 -25.76
N PHE A 610 -6.11 -15.07 -24.83
CA PHE A 610 -6.86 -16.32 -24.90
C PHE A 610 -8.34 -16.03 -24.64
N ALA A 611 -9.20 -16.27 -25.63
CA ALA A 611 -10.65 -16.07 -25.51
C ALA A 611 -11.04 -14.70 -24.87
N GLY A 612 -10.34 -13.62 -25.26
CA GLY A 612 -10.57 -12.27 -24.73
C GLY A 612 -9.77 -11.90 -23.48
N VAL A 613 -9.15 -12.86 -22.79
CA VAL A 613 -8.35 -12.65 -21.56
C VAL A 613 -6.88 -12.46 -21.92
N SER A 614 -6.25 -11.39 -21.42
CA SER A 614 -4.83 -11.12 -21.64
C SER A 614 -4.00 -11.59 -20.45
N VAL A 615 -3.02 -12.45 -20.70
CA VAL A 615 -2.05 -12.88 -19.69
C VAL A 615 -0.65 -12.46 -20.10
N ALA A 616 0.18 -12.13 -19.11
CA ALA A 616 1.57 -11.80 -19.35
C ALA A 616 2.42 -13.08 -19.37
N TYR A 617 3.56 -13.08 -20.04
CA TYR A 617 4.48 -14.21 -19.99
C TYR A 617 5.95 -13.81 -19.99
N ALA A 618 6.76 -14.72 -19.44
CA ALA A 618 8.19 -14.79 -19.62
C ALA A 618 8.54 -16.02 -20.46
N GLU A 619 9.37 -15.83 -21.47
CA GLU A 619 9.79 -16.90 -22.39
C GLU A 619 11.12 -17.50 -21.93
N ILE A 620 11.19 -18.83 -21.90
CA ILE A 620 12.45 -19.56 -21.65
C ILE A 620 13.30 -19.60 -22.93
N PRO A 621 14.60 -19.92 -22.86
CA PRO A 621 15.48 -19.88 -24.04
C PRO A 621 14.94 -20.71 -25.20
N GLY A 622 14.95 -20.10 -26.39
CA GLY A 622 14.42 -20.71 -27.61
C GLY A 622 14.97 -22.12 -27.86
N GLY A 623 14.07 -23.02 -28.30
CA GLY A 623 14.39 -24.42 -28.58
C GLY A 623 14.22 -25.39 -27.40
N ASN A 624 13.83 -24.89 -26.21
CA ASN A 624 13.51 -25.72 -25.05
C ASN A 624 12.03 -25.64 -24.69
N THR A 625 11.50 -26.70 -24.08
CA THR A 625 10.16 -26.73 -23.47
C THR A 625 10.26 -27.16 -22.01
N PHE A 626 9.22 -26.93 -21.21
CA PHE A 626 9.18 -27.44 -19.84
C PHE A 626 9.17 -28.98 -19.80
N ASP A 627 9.92 -29.57 -18.87
CA ASP A 627 9.91 -31.01 -18.58
C ASP A 627 9.42 -31.28 -17.16
N SER A 628 8.12 -31.57 -17.02
CA SER A 628 7.52 -31.99 -15.75
C SER A 628 7.54 -33.51 -15.55
N SER A 629 7.95 -34.30 -16.54
CA SER A 629 7.85 -35.77 -16.53
C SER A 629 8.81 -36.45 -15.55
N ARG A 630 9.91 -35.78 -15.19
CA ARG A 630 10.97 -36.38 -14.34
C ARG A 630 10.69 -36.26 -12.85
N ASN A 631 10.22 -35.10 -12.41
CA ASN A 631 10.09 -34.75 -10.99
C ASN A 631 8.66 -34.36 -10.59
N GLY A 632 7.70 -34.43 -11.52
CA GLY A 632 6.33 -33.96 -11.29
C GLY A 632 6.16 -32.43 -11.34
N TYR A 633 7.25 -31.68 -11.55
CA TYR A 633 7.26 -30.22 -11.72
C TYR A 633 8.32 -29.82 -12.75
N ALA A 634 8.11 -28.74 -13.50
CA ALA A 634 9.13 -28.18 -14.38
C ALA A 634 9.77 -26.88 -13.85
N VAL A 635 9.06 -26.15 -12.98
CA VAL A 635 9.51 -24.87 -12.43
C VAL A 635 9.31 -24.88 -10.92
N ARG A 636 10.29 -24.39 -10.16
CA ARG A 636 10.17 -24.24 -8.70
C ARG A 636 10.94 -23.01 -8.20
N ARG A 637 10.51 -22.49 -7.04
CA ARG A 637 11.12 -21.31 -6.37
C ARG A 637 11.16 -20.10 -7.31
N VAL A 638 10.00 -19.74 -7.85
CA VAL A 638 9.86 -18.53 -8.66
C VAL A 638 9.71 -17.36 -7.71
N ASN A 639 10.72 -16.49 -7.64
CA ASN A 639 10.73 -15.36 -6.72
C ASN A 639 10.70 -14.04 -7.49
N GLY A 640 9.97 -13.04 -6.99
CA GLY A 640 10.03 -11.70 -7.54
C GLY A 640 11.40 -11.07 -7.30
N ALA A 641 11.93 -10.41 -8.32
CA ALA A 641 13.31 -9.90 -8.34
C ALA A 641 13.39 -8.38 -8.57
N SER A 642 12.25 -7.68 -8.66
CA SER A 642 12.20 -6.26 -9.01
C SER A 642 11.32 -5.43 -8.10
N ILE A 643 11.85 -4.25 -7.77
CA ILE A 643 11.09 -3.10 -7.26
C ILE A 643 11.24 -1.96 -8.26
N LYS A 644 10.12 -1.35 -8.61
CA LYS A 644 10.06 -0.22 -9.53
C LYS A 644 9.40 0.96 -8.85
N VAL A 645 9.96 2.13 -9.10
CA VAL A 645 9.35 3.39 -8.73
C VAL A 645 9.06 4.15 -10.00
N ARG A 646 7.79 4.51 -10.17
CA ARG A 646 7.30 5.32 -11.29
C ARG A 646 6.91 6.69 -10.77
N SER A 647 7.47 7.73 -11.37
CA SER A 647 6.99 9.09 -11.16
C SER A 647 6.12 9.49 -12.35
N PHE A 648 4.95 10.03 -12.06
CA PHE A 648 3.99 10.54 -13.03
C PHE A 648 3.85 12.04 -12.86
N TYR A 649 3.69 12.78 -13.94
CA TYR A 649 3.27 14.18 -13.87
C TYR A 649 2.39 14.55 -15.05
N ASN A 650 1.43 15.43 -14.79
CA ASN A 650 0.58 16.01 -15.81
C ASN A 650 0.22 17.46 -15.45
N PRO A 651 0.80 18.45 -16.15
CA PRO A 651 0.54 19.85 -15.86
C PRO A 651 -0.78 20.36 -16.45
N ASP A 652 -1.43 19.59 -17.32
CA ASP A 652 -2.68 19.98 -17.96
C ASP A 652 -3.86 19.90 -16.97
N THR A 653 -4.97 20.53 -17.33
CA THR A 653 -6.24 20.43 -16.63
C THR A 653 -7.34 20.01 -17.61
N PHE A 654 -8.43 19.46 -17.10
CA PHE A 654 -9.64 19.20 -17.85
C PHE A 654 -10.84 19.75 -17.10
N THR A 655 -12.01 19.76 -17.72
CA THR A 655 -13.23 20.29 -17.10
C THR A 655 -14.32 19.24 -17.07
N LEU A 656 -15.07 19.26 -15.97
CA LEU A 656 -16.30 18.49 -15.81
C LEU A 656 -17.51 19.38 -16.14
N GLY A 657 -18.42 18.86 -16.95
CA GLY A 657 -19.69 19.49 -17.32
C GLY A 657 -20.88 18.55 -17.07
N GLY A 658 -22.03 18.88 -17.65
CA GLY A 658 -23.27 18.11 -17.44
C GLY A 658 -23.37 16.77 -18.18
N SER A 659 -22.51 16.51 -19.17
CA SER A 659 -22.52 15.28 -19.97
C SER A 659 -21.52 14.27 -19.41
N THR A 660 -22.00 13.12 -18.91
CA THR A 660 -21.17 12.11 -18.24
C THR A 660 -20.16 11.44 -19.17
N THR A 661 -20.56 11.15 -20.41
CA THR A 661 -19.67 10.55 -21.42
C THR A 661 -18.61 11.53 -21.91
N THR A 662 -18.97 12.81 -22.08
CA THR A 662 -18.00 13.85 -22.49
C THR A 662 -16.95 14.09 -21.40
N ASN A 663 -17.37 14.06 -20.13
CA ASN A 663 -16.45 14.14 -19.00
C ASN A 663 -15.46 12.97 -18.99
N PHE A 664 -15.94 11.74 -19.24
CA PHE A 664 -15.09 10.56 -19.35
C PHE A 664 -14.07 10.69 -20.48
N ASP A 665 -14.47 11.14 -21.67
CA ASP A 665 -13.55 11.36 -22.79
C ASP A 665 -12.49 12.41 -22.48
N ASN A 666 -12.88 13.50 -21.81
CA ASN A 666 -11.94 14.54 -21.37
C ASN A 666 -10.94 13.99 -20.35
N LEU A 667 -11.42 13.24 -19.36
CA LEU A 667 -10.57 12.56 -18.37
C LEU A 667 -9.61 11.58 -19.05
N ARG A 668 -10.09 10.76 -19.97
CA ARG A 668 -9.28 9.79 -20.71
C ARG A 668 -8.15 10.47 -21.49
N ARG A 669 -8.48 11.49 -22.29
CA ARG A 669 -7.47 12.27 -23.05
C ARG A 669 -6.46 12.92 -22.12
N TRP A 670 -6.91 13.42 -20.97
CA TRP A 670 -6.02 14.02 -19.98
C TRP A 670 -5.08 12.98 -19.38
N ILE A 671 -5.57 11.79 -18.99
CA ILE A 671 -4.76 10.69 -18.46
C ILE A 671 -3.73 10.19 -19.48
N GLU A 672 -4.08 10.09 -20.75
CA GLU A 672 -3.18 9.64 -21.82
C GLU A 672 -1.97 10.58 -21.99
N ARG A 673 -2.00 11.81 -21.44
CA ARG A 673 -0.89 12.77 -21.45
C ARG A 673 0.04 12.67 -20.24
N TYR A 674 -0.16 11.73 -19.33
CA TYR A 674 0.78 11.51 -18.24
C TYR A 674 2.18 11.18 -18.76
N ASN A 675 3.14 12.01 -18.36
CA ASN A 675 4.54 11.68 -18.57
C ASN A 675 4.98 10.75 -17.45
N THR A 676 5.66 9.66 -17.82
CA THR A 676 6.10 8.63 -16.87
C THR A 676 7.60 8.48 -16.92
N THR A 677 8.25 8.51 -15.76
CA THR A 677 9.65 8.09 -15.60
C THR A 677 9.67 6.88 -14.69
N THR A 678 10.38 5.82 -15.08
CA THR A 678 10.51 4.60 -14.29
C THR A 678 11.96 4.40 -13.89
N THR A 679 12.18 4.19 -12.59
CA THR A 679 13.46 3.70 -12.04
C THR A 679 13.22 2.30 -11.50
N GLU A 680 14.06 1.35 -11.89
CA GLU A 680 13.98 -0.04 -11.46
C GLU A 680 15.24 -0.40 -10.69
N THR A 681 15.08 -1.11 -9.58
CA THR A 681 16.16 -1.74 -8.83
C THR A 681 15.91 -3.24 -8.74
N PHE A 682 17.00 -3.99 -8.66
CA PHE A 682 16.93 -5.40 -8.33
C PHE A 682 16.73 -5.56 -6.83
N ASP A 683 15.85 -6.47 -6.47
CA ASP A 683 15.60 -6.92 -5.10
C ASP A 683 15.46 -8.42 -5.21
N ALA A 684 16.56 -9.17 -5.07
CA ALA A 684 16.49 -10.62 -4.95
C ALA A 684 15.60 -10.89 -3.74
N GLY A 685 14.43 -11.49 -3.99
CA GLY A 685 13.33 -11.65 -3.03
C GLY A 685 13.80 -11.69 -1.59
N GLY A 686 13.20 -10.83 -0.76
CA GLY A 686 13.51 -10.73 0.66
C GLY A 686 13.74 -12.11 1.26
N ASN A 687 14.83 -12.26 2.01
CA ASN A 687 15.09 -13.45 2.80
C ASN A 687 13.89 -13.63 3.75
N TYR A 688 12.94 -14.47 3.34
CA TYR A 688 11.75 -14.82 4.09
C TYR A 688 11.86 -16.24 4.57
#